data_AF-A0A1E7J0X7-F1
#
_entry.id   AF-A0A1E7J0X7-F1
#
_cell.length_a   1.000
_cell.length_b   1.000
_cell.length_c   1.000
_cell.angle_alpha   90.00
_cell.angle_beta   90.00
_cell.angle_gamma   90.00
#
_symmetry.space_group_name_H-M   'P 1'
#
loop_
_entity.id
_entity.type
_entity.pdbx_description
1 polymer ?
#
loop_
_entity_poly.entity_id
_entity_poly.type
_entity_poly.pdbx_seq_one_letter_code
_entity_poly.pdbx_strand_id
1 'polypeptide(L)'
;MKSKKASLLRVPFFLTTILLLALVFCATSQVWAEAPALNWTGNAGFESDGVNPDSAVSGSSFEFQVEYTDADNDAPTIMQVWVDLDNSGDYEETEKFDMTSMGGSDYTSGVDYSCSRDIDYTGDGTINYRFYFSDGTADATGDPTTDHTFTVTVTNNAPTLSWTGNTGFESDGVNPDSAVSGSSFEFQVEYTDADNDAPTIMQVWVDLNDTGDYEETEKFDMTTLGGSDYTSGVDYSYSTNIDYAGDGTLNYTFHFNDGTADATGDPTKDHTFTVTQPKWSGTCYVSKSGSNTPPYDTWDTAATSIQTAIDYASDNLELGEVAKVIVAAGTYAEAITMKDRVDVEGAPGETPKISFASSAEFTAVVTFSGSITCTLRGFDITNSGLGGGILLNGSEAGITASIESCDVHDSNFGGGIRLNGVVSPSITGCNIYGNFEVGIGVSEIRRDELESGSSVTIRGNTIGGNGQGNRRAGIRLRGSKSNNIQVAIGGSAAGDSNTISYNARSGIRLEDIDQVSIENNNISNNSDAGIVLIDTSSVSPHIKNNDIHNHGGEAGINIGGASNLAIGDNNDIYSNYAGIVFYVSTNSKVDGDASSQSVTITGNNIYGNSYAGIAVRDPITGVVTITQNDIYQNSRGGIGIQNSCDLLITKNDIYDNVRGGIHTGTDVADGGGFSGSMGSAILTIRQNKVHNNGMSNYGGGIDVRHASGTIQNNLVYDNRRGGIRFGWQDEFDPHVTSIRNNTVVSNGNATENLGGGIIYDSLSGAVNDSPEGIPPGKLFIRNNICAYNQRAGLRACFTNTQGSEERDYNLLYSNCGWNGTPDCGWPNLNMQCANQQYGGCGAHWEYDPRRVVLDYPNDIMANPLFRNMSVDDYELQTGSPAELAGDDGKDMGAYGGTYPID
;
A
#
# COMPACT_ATOMS: atom_id res chain seq x y z
N MET A 1 7.36 -35.48 83.38
CA MET A 1 7.59 -36.30 84.59
C MET A 1 7.65 -35.38 85.82
N LYS A 2 7.27 -35.86 87.02
CA LYS A 2 7.55 -35.35 88.41
C LYS A 2 7.97 -33.86 88.57
N SER A 3 7.36 -32.99 89.40
CA SER A 3 7.20 -33.05 90.88
C SER A 3 6.75 -31.63 91.40
N LYS A 4 6.11 -31.31 92.55
CA LYS A 4 5.52 -31.97 93.76
C LYS A 4 4.08 -31.33 93.98
N LYS A 5 3.43 -31.09 95.14
CA LYS A 5 3.63 -31.32 96.61
C LYS A 5 2.28 -31.26 97.40
N ALA A 6 2.20 -32.00 98.52
CA ALA A 6 1.69 -31.69 99.88
C ALA A 6 0.69 -30.53 100.21
N SER A 7 -0.18 -30.57 101.26
CA SER A 7 -0.57 -31.63 102.25
C SER A 7 -1.49 -31.12 103.40
N LEU A 8 -2.05 -32.04 104.23
CA LEU A 8 -2.59 -31.86 105.64
C LEU A 8 -4.01 -31.22 105.77
N LEU A 9 -4.88 -31.48 106.79
CA LEU A 9 -4.97 -32.50 107.88
C LEU A 9 -6.34 -32.50 108.66
N ARG A 10 -6.95 -33.68 108.97
CA ARG A 10 -7.89 -34.06 110.11
C ARG A 10 -9.21 -33.25 110.38
N VAL A 11 -10.38 -33.75 110.87
CA VAL A 11 -10.92 -35.02 111.50
C VAL A 11 -10.71 -35.18 113.04
N PRO A 12 -11.71 -35.52 113.91
CA PRO A 12 -13.20 -35.40 113.91
C PRO A 12 -13.92 -35.20 115.32
N PHE A 13 -15.27 -35.27 115.37
CA PHE A 13 -16.19 -35.90 116.38
C PHE A 13 -16.03 -35.77 117.93
N PHE A 14 -17.10 -35.39 118.68
CA PHE A 14 -17.88 -36.23 119.67
C PHE A 14 -18.74 -35.45 120.73
N LEU A 15 -20.01 -35.86 120.94
CA LEU A 15 -20.89 -35.83 122.18
C LEU A 15 -20.99 -34.55 123.07
N THR A 16 -21.95 -34.35 124.01
CA THR A 16 -22.90 -35.25 124.72
C THR A 16 -24.24 -34.55 125.06
N THR A 17 -25.23 -35.34 125.49
CA THR A 17 -26.63 -35.01 125.84
C THR A 17 -26.88 -34.52 127.29
N ILE A 18 -28.09 -33.95 127.50
CA ILE A 18 -29.04 -34.19 128.63
C ILE A 18 -29.10 -33.20 129.85
N LEU A 19 -30.27 -32.52 129.92
CA LEU A 19 -31.17 -32.21 131.06
C LEU A 19 -30.91 -31.14 132.17
N LEU A 20 -31.85 -30.19 132.17
CA LEU A 20 -32.86 -29.88 133.23
C LEU A 20 -32.60 -28.89 134.40
N LEU A 21 -33.52 -27.91 134.43
CA LEU A 21 -34.25 -27.35 135.58
C LEU A 21 -33.66 -26.22 136.45
N ALA A 22 -34.60 -25.33 136.80
CA ALA A 22 -34.82 -24.69 138.10
C ALA A 22 -34.24 -23.28 138.38
N LEU A 23 -35.15 -22.31 138.20
CA LEU A 23 -35.55 -21.31 139.20
C LEU A 23 -34.67 -20.05 139.46
N VAL A 24 -35.24 -18.93 139.00
CA VAL A 24 -35.79 -17.83 139.84
C VAL A 24 -34.94 -16.57 140.16
N PHE A 25 -35.47 -15.45 139.64
CA PHE A 25 -35.61 -14.10 140.20
C PHE A 25 -34.65 -12.93 139.85
N CYS A 26 -35.29 -11.92 139.27
CA CYS A 26 -35.28 -10.50 139.64
C CYS A 26 -34.38 -9.50 138.88
N ALA A 27 -34.95 -8.98 137.78
CA ALA A 27 -35.07 -7.57 137.42
C ALA A 27 -33.96 -6.55 137.79
N THR A 28 -33.46 -5.89 136.73
CA THR A 28 -33.58 -4.43 136.60
C THR A 28 -34.05 -4.09 135.18
N SER A 29 -34.80 -3.00 135.02
CA SER A 29 -35.40 -2.57 133.75
C SER A 29 -34.47 -1.66 132.96
N GLN A 30 -34.25 -1.99 131.68
CA GLN A 30 -33.83 -1.06 130.65
C GLN A 30 -34.61 -1.43 129.38
N VAL A 31 -35.43 -0.51 128.88
CA VAL A 31 -36.04 -0.66 127.56
C VAL A 31 -34.97 -0.30 126.53
N TRP A 32 -34.80 -1.15 125.53
CA TRP A 32 -34.05 -0.86 124.32
C TRP A 32 -35.12 -0.72 123.25
N ALA A 33 -35.14 0.41 122.53
CA ALA A 33 -35.95 0.50 121.32
C ALA A 33 -35.37 -0.48 120.29
N GLU A 34 -36.23 -1.19 119.55
CA GLU A 34 -35.79 -2.02 118.44
C GLU A 34 -35.73 -1.15 117.18
N ALA A 35 -34.59 -1.17 116.47
CA ALA A 35 -34.40 -0.32 115.30
C ALA A 35 -35.38 -0.69 114.17
N PRO A 36 -35.94 0.29 113.44
CA PRO A 36 -36.87 0.01 112.35
C PRO A 36 -36.22 -0.81 111.22
N ALA A 37 -37.06 -1.39 110.37
CA ALA A 37 -36.63 -2.20 109.23
C ALA A 37 -37.29 -1.76 107.92
N LEU A 38 -36.50 -1.80 106.83
CA LEU A 38 -36.96 -1.55 105.47
C LEU A 38 -37.07 -2.87 104.69
N ASN A 39 -38.18 -3.06 103.97
CA ASN A 39 -38.40 -4.17 103.06
C ASN A 39 -38.80 -3.67 101.66
N TRP A 40 -38.72 -4.54 100.67
CA TRP A 40 -39.37 -4.32 99.37
C TRP A 40 -40.89 -4.44 99.50
N THR A 41 -41.64 -3.50 98.90
CA THR A 41 -43.10 -3.41 99.04
C THR A 41 -43.83 -4.63 98.46
N GLY A 42 -43.20 -5.35 97.52
CA GLY A 42 -43.85 -6.42 96.77
C GLY A 42 -44.91 -5.93 95.79
N ASN A 43 -44.98 -4.61 95.55
CA ASN A 43 -45.76 -4.02 94.45
C ASN A 43 -45.11 -4.40 93.10
N ALA A 44 -45.92 -4.47 92.04
CA ALA A 44 -45.47 -4.98 90.74
C ALA A 44 -44.44 -4.04 90.07
N GLY A 45 -43.24 -4.57 89.82
CA GLY A 45 -42.07 -3.81 89.39
C GLY A 45 -41.33 -3.12 90.54
N PHE A 46 -41.43 -3.65 91.76
CA PHE A 46 -40.74 -3.17 92.97
C PHE A 46 -40.40 -4.33 93.93
N GLU A 47 -40.42 -5.58 93.46
CA GLU A 47 -40.35 -6.77 94.31
C GLU A 47 -38.93 -7.13 94.83
N SER A 48 -37.86 -6.52 94.30
CA SER A 48 -36.47 -6.97 94.54
C SER A 48 -35.43 -5.86 94.81
N ASP A 49 -35.80 -4.61 94.63
CA ASP A 49 -34.89 -3.48 94.32
C ASP A 49 -35.56 -2.13 94.60
N GLY A 50 -36.86 -2.03 94.34
CA GLY A 50 -37.65 -0.86 94.68
C GLY A 50 -37.48 0.31 93.71
N VAL A 51 -37.14 0.06 92.44
CA VAL A 51 -37.11 1.07 91.36
C VAL A 51 -37.86 0.58 90.12
N ASN A 52 -38.53 1.49 89.39
CA ASN A 52 -39.28 1.17 88.17
C ASN A 52 -39.28 2.35 87.20
N PRO A 53 -38.90 2.18 85.91
CA PRO A 53 -38.39 0.96 85.28
C PRO A 53 -36.92 0.72 85.62
N ASP A 54 -36.46 -0.54 85.52
CA ASP A 54 -35.05 -0.92 85.74
C ASP A 54 -34.09 -0.24 84.72
N SER A 55 -34.61 0.20 83.57
CA SER A 55 -33.85 0.96 82.57
C SER A 55 -34.72 1.83 81.67
N ALA A 56 -34.20 3.00 81.26
CA ALA A 56 -34.82 3.93 80.32
C ALA A 56 -33.78 4.81 79.58
N VAL A 57 -34.24 5.80 78.79
CA VAL A 57 -33.38 6.80 78.13
C VAL A 57 -33.19 8.06 78.98
N SER A 58 -32.18 8.88 78.70
CA SER A 58 -31.94 10.17 79.39
C SER A 58 -33.22 11.02 79.49
N GLY A 59 -33.46 11.60 80.67
CA GLY A 59 -34.63 12.43 80.95
C GLY A 59 -35.92 11.64 81.21
N SER A 60 -35.85 10.32 81.34
CA SER A 60 -36.99 9.48 81.69
C SER A 60 -37.28 9.50 83.19
N SER A 61 -38.55 9.31 83.55
CA SER A 61 -38.99 9.24 84.95
C SER A 61 -38.85 7.83 85.53
N PHE A 62 -38.22 7.75 86.70
CA PHE A 62 -38.08 6.57 87.53
C PHE A 62 -38.88 6.77 88.83
N GLU A 63 -39.66 5.77 89.23
CA GLU A 63 -40.31 5.71 90.54
C GLU A 63 -39.52 4.79 91.48
N PHE A 64 -39.44 5.16 92.75
CA PHE A 64 -38.78 4.41 93.83
C PHE A 64 -39.80 4.09 94.93
N GLN A 65 -39.81 2.86 95.46
CA GLN A 65 -40.71 2.43 96.53
C GLN A 65 -40.03 1.56 97.59
N VAL A 66 -40.41 1.75 98.87
CA VAL A 66 -39.93 0.93 100.01
C VAL A 66 -41.00 0.83 101.11
N GLU A 67 -41.07 -0.32 101.79
CA GLU A 67 -41.91 -0.54 102.98
C GLU A 67 -41.09 -0.23 104.25
N TYR A 68 -41.64 0.57 105.17
CA TYR A 68 -41.08 0.80 106.50
C TYR A 68 -41.86 0.04 107.58
N THR A 69 -41.15 -0.66 108.45
CA THR A 69 -41.68 -1.38 109.62
C THR A 69 -40.97 -0.97 110.91
N ASP A 70 -41.71 -0.91 112.02
CA ASP A 70 -41.21 -0.51 113.34
C ASP A 70 -41.93 -1.27 114.46
N ALA A 71 -41.18 -1.86 115.39
CA ALA A 71 -41.71 -2.76 116.42
C ALA A 71 -42.32 -2.04 117.64
N ASP A 72 -41.86 -0.82 117.93
CA ASP A 72 -42.42 0.05 118.98
C ASP A 72 -43.57 0.94 118.43
N ASN A 73 -43.80 0.89 117.11
CA ASN A 73 -44.76 1.67 116.31
C ASN A 73 -44.42 3.16 116.21
N ASP A 74 -43.14 3.52 116.24
CA ASP A 74 -42.72 4.90 116.03
C ASP A 74 -42.64 5.25 114.52
N ALA A 75 -42.95 6.51 114.22
CA ALA A 75 -43.07 7.00 112.85
C ALA A 75 -41.71 7.50 112.32
N PRO A 76 -41.36 7.25 111.05
CA PRO A 76 -40.10 7.72 110.49
C PRO A 76 -40.03 9.25 110.49
N THR A 77 -38.98 9.78 111.11
CA THR A 77 -38.61 11.21 111.12
C THR A 77 -37.75 11.60 109.93
N ILE A 78 -37.05 10.62 109.34
CA ILE A 78 -36.37 10.73 108.04
C ILE A 78 -36.91 9.61 107.14
N MET A 79 -37.18 9.95 105.89
CA MET A 79 -37.75 9.07 104.86
C MET A 79 -37.21 9.46 103.49
N GLN A 80 -36.08 8.89 103.07
CA GLN A 80 -35.38 9.33 101.86
C GLN A 80 -34.95 8.19 100.95
N VAL A 81 -34.91 8.46 99.65
CA VAL A 81 -34.10 7.73 98.66
C VAL A 81 -32.93 8.61 98.25
N TRP A 82 -31.73 8.06 98.22
CA TRP A 82 -30.50 8.74 97.80
C TRP A 82 -30.09 8.16 96.44
N VAL A 83 -29.79 9.00 95.45
CA VAL A 83 -29.49 8.59 94.06
C VAL A 83 -28.25 9.34 93.56
N ASP A 84 -27.20 8.61 93.21
CA ASP A 84 -25.89 9.10 92.72
C ASP A 84 -26.04 9.65 91.29
N LEU A 85 -26.41 10.92 91.17
CA LEU A 85 -26.80 11.54 89.90
C LEU A 85 -25.59 11.92 89.04
N ASP A 86 -24.42 12.20 89.64
CA ASP A 86 -23.20 12.50 88.89
C ASP A 86 -22.26 11.31 88.65
N ASN A 87 -22.64 10.11 89.16
CA ASN A 87 -21.90 8.85 89.03
C ASN A 87 -20.49 8.96 89.64
N SER A 88 -20.43 9.54 90.85
CA SER A 88 -19.19 9.71 91.63
C SER A 88 -19.01 8.65 92.73
N GLY A 89 -20.08 7.96 93.14
CA GLY A 89 -20.06 6.92 94.17
C GLY A 89 -20.10 7.43 95.63
N ASP A 90 -20.28 8.74 95.83
CA ASP A 90 -20.71 9.35 97.10
C ASP A 90 -22.14 9.92 96.92
N TYR A 91 -22.80 10.36 98.00
CA TYR A 91 -24.16 10.94 97.91
C TYR A 91 -24.20 12.36 98.53
N GLU A 92 -24.18 13.37 97.66
CA GLU A 92 -24.25 14.80 98.00
C GLU A 92 -25.64 15.21 98.52
N GLU A 93 -25.76 16.43 99.07
CA GLU A 93 -27.05 16.89 99.64
C GLU A 93 -28.12 17.15 98.57
N THR A 94 -27.74 17.35 97.30
CA THR A 94 -28.65 17.50 96.16
C THR A 94 -29.24 16.17 95.65
N GLU A 95 -28.75 15.04 96.16
CA GLU A 95 -29.03 13.69 95.68
C GLU A 95 -29.95 12.89 96.62
N LYS A 96 -30.41 13.53 97.69
CA LYS A 96 -31.25 12.95 98.75
C LYS A 96 -32.66 13.48 98.60
N PHE A 97 -33.59 12.58 98.30
CA PHE A 97 -34.96 12.93 97.95
C PHE A 97 -35.93 12.40 98.99
N ASP A 98 -36.61 13.33 99.69
CA ASP A 98 -37.69 13.00 100.62
C ASP A 98 -38.80 12.21 99.91
N MET A 99 -39.20 11.10 100.52
CA MET A 99 -40.26 10.21 100.06
C MET A 99 -41.61 10.59 100.68
N THR A 100 -42.70 10.18 100.04
CA THR A 100 -44.07 10.41 100.51
C THR A 100 -44.73 9.08 100.88
N SER A 101 -45.38 9.00 102.05
CA SER A 101 -46.13 7.78 102.43
C SER A 101 -47.29 7.53 101.47
N MET A 102 -47.43 6.29 101.00
CA MET A 102 -48.56 5.86 100.17
C MET A 102 -49.85 5.63 100.98
N GLY A 103 -49.75 5.59 102.31
CA GLY A 103 -50.88 5.65 103.23
C GLY A 103 -50.89 4.53 104.27
N GLY A 104 -50.63 4.89 105.53
CA GLY A 104 -50.71 3.98 106.67
C GLY A 104 -50.49 4.73 107.98
N SER A 105 -50.67 4.06 109.12
CA SER A 105 -50.30 4.56 110.45
C SER A 105 -50.11 3.45 111.49
N ASP A 106 -49.84 2.23 111.02
CA ASP A 106 -49.54 1.05 111.83
C ASP A 106 -48.20 0.50 111.35
N TYR A 107 -47.13 1.08 111.88
CA TYR A 107 -45.76 0.75 111.49
C TYR A 107 -45.37 -0.66 111.96
N THR A 108 -46.10 -1.27 112.91
CA THR A 108 -45.93 -2.69 113.26
C THR A 108 -46.37 -3.65 112.14
N SER A 109 -47.20 -3.19 111.22
CA SER A 109 -47.75 -3.96 110.10
C SER A 109 -47.18 -3.59 108.71
N GLY A 110 -46.32 -2.57 108.64
CA GLY A 110 -45.77 -2.03 107.38
C GLY A 110 -46.48 -0.79 106.85
N VAL A 111 -45.70 0.19 106.36
CA VAL A 111 -46.20 1.38 105.65
C VAL A 111 -45.30 1.68 104.45
N ASP A 112 -45.88 1.68 103.25
CA ASP A 112 -45.19 2.01 102.00
C ASP A 112 -44.90 3.52 101.86
N TYR A 113 -43.76 3.82 101.21
CA TYR A 113 -43.31 5.16 100.81
C TYR A 113 -42.88 5.14 99.34
N SER A 114 -43.11 6.25 98.61
CA SER A 114 -42.65 6.42 97.23
C SER A 114 -42.03 7.79 96.92
N CYS A 115 -41.21 7.83 95.86
CA CYS A 115 -40.62 9.04 95.28
C CYS A 115 -40.49 8.86 93.76
N SER A 116 -40.56 9.92 92.97
CA SER A 116 -40.38 9.86 91.51
C SER A 116 -39.45 10.98 91.05
N ARG A 117 -38.54 10.65 90.11
CA ARG A 117 -37.47 11.53 89.61
C ARG A 117 -37.23 11.29 88.12
N ASP A 118 -37.07 12.36 87.37
CA ASP A 118 -36.54 12.30 86.01
C ASP A 118 -35.00 12.25 86.08
N ILE A 119 -34.36 11.32 85.39
CA ILE A 119 -32.91 11.03 85.50
C ILE A 119 -32.24 11.14 84.13
N ASP A 120 -31.17 11.94 84.03
CA ASP A 120 -30.34 12.09 82.83
C ASP A 120 -29.17 11.09 82.78
N TYR A 121 -28.60 10.88 81.59
CA TYR A 121 -27.47 9.98 81.38
C TYR A 121 -26.16 10.58 81.93
N THR A 122 -25.56 9.92 82.92
CA THR A 122 -24.28 10.33 83.54
C THR A 122 -23.34 9.14 83.75
N GLY A 123 -22.02 9.43 83.70
CA GLY A 123 -20.96 8.42 83.80
C GLY A 123 -21.02 7.38 82.69
N ASP A 124 -21.18 6.10 83.06
CA ASP A 124 -21.34 4.97 82.14
C ASP A 124 -22.81 4.59 81.88
N GLY A 125 -23.77 5.28 82.52
CA GLY A 125 -25.20 4.99 82.48
C GLY A 125 -25.70 4.06 83.59
N THR A 126 -24.83 3.51 84.44
CA THR A 126 -25.25 2.73 85.63
C THR A 126 -25.33 3.67 86.83
N ILE A 127 -26.53 3.85 87.39
CA ILE A 127 -26.81 4.83 88.45
C ILE A 127 -27.02 4.10 89.78
N ASN A 128 -26.31 4.51 90.83
CA ASN A 128 -26.42 3.93 92.18
C ASN A 128 -27.55 4.60 92.99
N TYR A 129 -28.25 3.85 93.84
CA TYR A 129 -29.22 4.40 94.78
C TYR A 129 -29.40 3.53 96.03
N ARG A 130 -29.91 4.12 97.12
CA ARG A 130 -30.35 3.39 98.33
C ARG A 130 -31.42 4.14 99.12
N PHE A 131 -32.06 3.47 100.07
CA PHE A 131 -33.05 4.06 100.97
C PHE A 131 -32.47 4.34 102.36
N TYR A 132 -32.82 5.49 102.95
CA TYR A 132 -32.38 5.90 104.28
C TYR A 132 -33.56 6.45 105.10
N PHE A 133 -33.87 5.75 106.19
CA PHE A 133 -34.99 6.04 107.09
C PHE A 133 -34.53 5.98 108.55
N SER A 134 -35.20 6.72 109.44
CA SER A 134 -34.95 6.68 110.89
C SER A 134 -36.19 7.13 111.67
N ASP A 135 -36.53 6.45 112.77
CA ASP A 135 -37.53 6.84 113.77
C ASP A 135 -37.09 8.07 114.61
N GLY A 136 -35.82 8.47 114.51
CA GLY A 136 -35.19 9.50 115.33
C GLY A 136 -34.46 8.98 116.58
N THR A 137 -34.40 7.65 116.79
CA THR A 137 -33.57 7.01 117.83
C THR A 137 -32.55 6.03 117.28
N ALA A 138 -32.82 5.40 116.13
CA ALA A 138 -31.94 4.51 115.37
C ALA A 138 -32.11 4.69 113.85
N ASP A 139 -31.11 4.28 113.09
CA ASP A 139 -31.24 4.17 111.63
C ASP A 139 -31.97 2.86 111.29
N ALA A 140 -32.80 2.87 110.23
CA ALA A 140 -33.48 1.68 109.76
C ALA A 140 -32.50 0.65 109.17
N THR A 141 -32.90 -0.61 109.15
CA THR A 141 -32.06 -1.74 108.72
C THR A 141 -32.75 -2.60 107.66
N GLY A 142 -32.00 -3.15 106.71
CA GLY A 142 -32.57 -4.05 105.69
C GLY A 142 -31.83 -4.00 104.36
N ASP A 143 -32.23 -4.86 103.43
CA ASP A 143 -31.69 -4.90 102.06
C ASP A 143 -31.84 -3.56 101.30
N PRO A 144 -32.92 -2.76 101.49
CA PRO A 144 -33.04 -1.44 100.87
C PRO A 144 -32.04 -0.38 101.38
N THR A 145 -31.29 -0.67 102.46
CA THR A 145 -30.32 0.29 103.04
C THR A 145 -28.92 0.20 102.42
N THR A 146 -28.68 -0.79 101.55
CA THR A 146 -27.45 -0.91 100.75
C THR A 146 -27.64 -0.34 99.35
N ASP A 147 -26.54 -0.10 98.64
CA ASP A 147 -26.56 0.48 97.30
C ASP A 147 -26.99 -0.56 96.23
N HIS A 148 -27.99 -0.19 95.44
CA HIS A 148 -28.56 -0.91 94.29
C HIS A 148 -28.41 -0.06 93.01
N THR A 149 -28.72 -0.60 91.82
CA THR A 149 -28.46 0.08 90.54
C THR A 149 -29.59 0.00 89.52
N PHE A 150 -29.75 1.03 88.67
CA PHE A 150 -30.57 1.03 87.45
C PHE A 150 -29.80 1.63 86.26
N THR A 151 -30.34 1.51 85.03
CA THR A 151 -29.59 1.86 83.80
C THR A 151 -30.25 2.94 82.94
N VAL A 152 -29.54 4.04 82.67
CA VAL A 152 -29.94 5.10 81.74
C VAL A 152 -29.20 4.93 80.40
N THR A 153 -29.80 5.36 79.29
CA THR A 153 -29.27 5.17 77.92
C THR A 153 -29.43 6.39 77.00
N VAL A 154 -28.69 6.41 75.88
CA VAL A 154 -28.72 7.44 74.82
C VAL A 154 -28.90 6.81 73.43
N THR A 155 -29.25 7.61 72.41
CA THR A 155 -29.51 7.17 71.03
C THR A 155 -28.82 8.08 70.02
N ASN A 156 -28.17 7.49 68.99
CA ASN A 156 -27.53 8.17 67.85
C ASN A 156 -28.14 7.60 66.56
N ASN A 157 -28.46 8.44 65.58
CA ASN A 157 -29.02 8.07 64.29
C ASN A 157 -27.93 8.11 63.21
N ALA A 158 -27.34 6.96 62.88
CA ALA A 158 -26.21 6.90 61.94
C ALA A 158 -26.52 7.58 60.58
N PRO A 159 -25.55 8.31 60.00
CA PRO A 159 -25.75 9.11 58.79
C PRO A 159 -26.04 8.27 57.54
N THR A 160 -26.47 8.96 56.49
CA THR A 160 -26.82 8.38 55.19
C THR A 160 -26.13 9.09 54.03
N LEU A 161 -25.78 8.33 52.99
CA LEU A 161 -25.25 8.86 51.72
C LEU A 161 -26.24 8.67 50.56
N SER A 162 -26.40 9.72 49.77
CA SER A 162 -27.25 9.78 48.57
C SER A 162 -26.48 10.31 47.35
N TRP A 163 -26.99 10.03 46.15
CA TRP A 163 -26.55 10.70 44.94
C TRP A 163 -27.10 12.13 44.92
N THR A 164 -26.25 13.12 44.64
CA THR A 164 -26.59 14.55 44.69
C THR A 164 -27.70 14.95 43.71
N GLY A 165 -27.95 14.14 42.67
CA GLY A 165 -28.87 14.47 41.59
C GLY A 165 -28.41 15.62 40.70
N ASN A 166 -27.16 16.08 40.87
CA ASN A 166 -26.51 17.00 39.95
C ASN A 166 -26.29 16.31 38.59
N THR A 167 -26.27 17.09 37.50
CA THR A 167 -26.22 16.52 36.13
C THR A 167 -24.90 15.82 35.83
N GLY A 168 -24.98 14.52 35.52
CA GLY A 168 -23.85 13.60 35.38
C GLY A 168 -23.40 12.99 36.71
N PHE A 169 -24.28 12.95 37.72
CA PHE A 169 -24.02 12.35 39.03
C PHE A 169 -25.29 11.67 39.60
N GLU A 170 -26.32 11.43 38.78
CA GLU A 170 -27.66 11.03 39.23
C GLU A 170 -27.79 9.55 39.67
N SER A 171 -26.80 8.68 39.40
CA SER A 171 -26.93 7.22 39.56
C SER A 171 -25.75 6.49 40.23
N ASP A 172 -24.65 7.20 40.47
CA ASP A 172 -23.29 6.65 40.54
C ASP A 172 -22.31 7.64 41.22
N GLY A 173 -22.51 8.94 41.00
CA GLY A 173 -21.72 9.97 41.63
C GLY A 173 -20.32 10.15 41.03
N VAL A 174 -20.11 9.78 39.76
CA VAL A 174 -18.85 10.00 39.01
C VAL A 174 -19.10 10.63 37.65
N ASN A 175 -18.25 11.57 37.24
CA ASN A 175 -18.39 12.27 35.96
C ASN A 175 -17.02 12.52 35.30
N PRO A 176 -16.77 12.10 34.05
CA PRO A 176 -17.65 11.30 33.20
C PRO A 176 -17.58 9.79 33.54
N ASP A 177 -18.63 9.03 33.21
CA ASP A 177 -18.65 7.55 33.34
C ASP A 177 -17.49 6.86 32.59
N SER A 178 -16.99 7.49 31.53
CA SER A 178 -15.82 7.02 30.78
C SER A 178 -15.05 8.14 30.10
N ALA A 179 -13.72 8.03 30.13
CA ALA A 179 -12.78 8.90 29.40
C ALA A 179 -11.48 8.16 29.06
N VAL A 180 -10.51 8.83 28.44
CA VAL A 180 -9.17 8.27 28.13
C VAL A 180 -8.20 8.45 29.30
N SER A 181 -7.14 7.62 29.35
CA SER A 181 -6.04 7.74 30.33
C SER A 181 -5.56 9.19 30.50
N GLY A 182 -5.42 9.62 31.76
CA GLY A 182 -5.00 10.96 32.13
C GLY A 182 -6.12 12.00 32.11
N SER A 183 -7.37 11.63 31.81
CA SER A 183 -8.53 12.52 31.94
C SER A 183 -8.86 12.79 33.40
N SER A 184 -9.48 13.95 33.67
CA SER A 184 -10.04 14.26 34.99
C SER A 184 -11.39 13.59 35.16
N PHE A 185 -11.58 12.95 36.31
CA PHE A 185 -12.86 12.48 36.81
C PHE A 185 -13.23 13.28 38.05
N GLU A 186 -14.50 13.66 38.18
CA GLU A 186 -15.09 14.28 39.38
C GLU A 186 -15.97 13.24 40.08
N PHE A 187 -15.94 13.23 41.40
CA PHE A 187 -16.77 12.37 42.26
C PHE A 187 -17.64 13.26 43.16
N GLN A 188 -18.94 12.99 43.26
CA GLN A 188 -19.86 13.73 44.12
C GLN A 188 -20.80 12.81 44.93
N VAL A 189 -21.07 13.19 46.17
CA VAL A 189 -22.01 12.49 47.07
C VAL A 189 -22.69 13.48 48.02
N GLU A 190 -23.94 13.24 48.37
CA GLU A 190 -24.71 13.97 49.38
C GLU A 190 -24.64 13.23 50.72
N TYR A 191 -24.33 13.93 51.80
CA TYR A 191 -24.36 13.40 53.18
C TYR A 191 -25.56 13.99 53.94
N THR A 192 -26.37 13.13 54.54
CA THR A 192 -27.53 13.50 55.36
C THR A 192 -27.48 12.83 56.73
N ASP A 193 -27.61 13.61 57.80
CA ASP A 193 -27.57 13.16 59.19
C ASP A 193 -28.81 13.66 59.96
N ALA A 194 -29.43 12.79 60.77
CA ALA A 194 -30.70 13.09 61.43
C ALA A 194 -30.55 13.81 62.79
N ASP A 195 -29.40 13.70 63.45
CA ASP A 195 -29.08 14.41 64.70
C ASP A 195 -28.37 15.75 64.42
N ASN A 196 -28.07 16.02 63.14
CA ASN A 196 -27.34 17.16 62.57
C ASN A 196 -25.84 17.15 62.90
N ASP A 197 -25.25 15.97 63.06
CA ASP A 197 -23.82 15.84 63.29
C ASP A 197 -22.99 15.93 61.99
N ALA A 198 -21.86 16.63 62.10
CA ALA A 198 -20.97 16.91 60.99
C ALA A 198 -20.02 15.74 60.72
N PRO A 199 -19.77 15.35 59.45
CA PRO A 199 -18.91 14.22 59.16
C PRO A 199 -17.48 14.48 59.66
N THR A 200 -16.94 13.54 60.42
CA THR A 200 -15.54 13.51 60.88
C THR A 200 -14.61 12.84 59.86
N ILE A 201 -15.17 11.96 59.03
CA ILE A 201 -14.53 11.39 57.83
C ILE A 201 -15.42 11.72 56.63
N MET A 202 -14.81 12.14 55.52
CA MET A 202 -15.48 12.52 54.27
C MET A 202 -14.60 12.13 53.07
N GLN A 203 -14.62 10.86 52.68
CA GLN A 203 -13.69 10.33 51.67
C GLN A 203 -14.37 9.65 50.50
N VAL A 204 -13.72 9.73 49.33
CA VAL A 204 -13.91 8.78 48.23
C VAL A 204 -12.66 7.91 48.14
N TRP A 205 -12.84 6.60 47.99
CA TRP A 205 -11.77 5.63 47.79
C TRP A 205 -11.85 5.15 46.34
N VAL A 206 -10.72 5.10 45.62
CA VAL A 206 -10.67 4.78 44.19
C VAL A 206 -9.51 3.81 43.92
N ASP A 207 -9.80 2.61 43.43
CA ASP A 207 -8.83 1.59 43.05
C ASP A 207 -8.10 2.04 41.77
N LEU A 208 -6.99 2.77 41.93
CA LEU A 208 -6.21 3.37 40.84
C LEU A 208 -5.26 2.35 40.18
N ASN A 209 -5.09 1.17 40.80
CA ASN A 209 -4.13 0.15 40.37
C ASN A 209 -4.78 -1.13 39.80
N ASP A 210 -6.11 -1.27 39.93
CA ASP A 210 -6.94 -2.41 39.52
C ASP A 210 -6.50 -3.73 40.19
N THR A 211 -6.50 -3.72 41.53
CA THR A 211 -6.28 -4.95 42.34
C THR A 211 -7.51 -5.40 43.13
N GLY A 212 -8.53 -4.56 43.30
CA GLY A 212 -9.72 -4.85 44.09
C GLY A 212 -9.56 -4.65 45.61
N ASP A 213 -8.47 -4.02 46.07
CA ASP A 213 -8.23 -3.59 47.44
C ASP A 213 -7.84 -2.08 47.44
N TYR A 214 -8.43 -1.26 48.31
CA TYR A 214 -8.13 0.18 48.37
C TYR A 214 -6.91 0.48 49.27
N GLU A 215 -5.76 0.84 48.68
CA GLU A 215 -4.56 1.23 49.43
C GLU A 215 -4.69 2.61 50.12
N GLU A 216 -3.76 2.96 51.00
CA GLU A 216 -3.78 4.27 51.69
C GLU A 216 -3.52 5.46 50.75
N THR A 217 -2.88 5.23 49.61
CA THR A 217 -2.69 6.23 48.53
C THR A 217 -3.91 6.42 47.63
N GLU A 218 -4.98 5.67 47.87
CA GLU A 218 -6.18 5.58 47.04
C GLU A 218 -7.43 6.13 47.74
N LYS A 219 -7.24 6.77 48.89
CA LYS A 219 -8.29 7.39 49.71
C LYS A 219 -8.12 8.90 49.68
N PHE A 220 -9.17 9.61 49.29
CA PHE A 220 -9.11 11.03 49.01
C PHE A 220 -10.15 11.81 49.80
N ASP A 221 -9.68 12.78 50.60
CA ASP A 221 -10.54 13.68 51.35
C ASP A 221 -11.35 14.59 50.40
N MET A 222 -12.67 14.56 50.57
CA MET A 222 -13.62 15.35 49.77
C MET A 222 -13.82 16.74 50.35
N THR A 223 -14.18 17.70 49.50
CA THR A 223 -14.51 19.09 49.87
C THR A 223 -16.00 19.34 49.71
N THR A 224 -16.65 19.89 50.74
CA THR A 224 -18.07 20.27 50.64
C THR A 224 -18.30 21.34 49.57
N LEU A 225 -19.37 21.18 48.78
CA LEU A 225 -19.84 22.19 47.84
C LEU A 225 -20.61 23.35 48.52
N GLY A 226 -20.96 23.19 49.80
CA GLY A 226 -21.45 24.25 50.67
C GLY A 226 -22.75 23.91 51.38
N GLY A 227 -22.69 23.76 52.70
CA GLY A 227 -23.84 23.55 53.58
C GLY A 227 -23.42 23.51 55.04
N SER A 228 -24.38 23.52 55.96
CA SER A 228 -24.18 23.27 57.40
C SER A 228 -25.46 22.85 58.11
N ASP A 229 -26.41 22.27 57.36
CA ASP A 229 -27.67 21.71 57.83
C ASP A 229 -27.71 20.28 57.32
N TYR A 230 -27.10 19.38 58.09
CA TYR A 230 -26.94 17.99 57.70
C TYR A 230 -28.28 17.24 57.73
N THR A 231 -29.31 17.78 58.40
CA THR A 231 -30.69 17.26 58.33
C THR A 231 -31.36 17.45 56.97
N SER A 232 -30.85 18.38 56.16
CA SER A 232 -31.37 18.72 54.83
C SER A 232 -30.49 18.22 53.67
N GLY A 233 -29.38 17.53 53.96
CA GLY A 233 -28.38 17.12 52.98
C GLY A 233 -27.28 18.15 52.73
N VAL A 234 -26.04 17.69 52.57
CA VAL A 234 -24.87 18.50 52.19
C VAL A 234 -24.02 17.77 51.15
N ASP A 235 -23.85 18.39 49.98
CA ASP A 235 -23.00 17.89 48.89
C ASP A 235 -21.50 17.97 49.20
N TYR A 236 -20.77 16.95 48.77
CA TYR A 236 -19.31 16.84 48.78
C TYR A 236 -18.78 16.49 47.40
N SER A 237 -17.56 16.94 47.09
CA SER A 237 -16.89 16.76 45.79
C SER A 237 -15.41 16.42 45.93
N TYR A 238 -14.89 15.65 44.99
CA TYR A 238 -13.44 15.45 44.77
C TYR A 238 -13.17 15.36 43.26
N SER A 239 -11.95 15.70 42.81
CA SER A 239 -11.59 15.54 41.39
C SER A 239 -10.11 15.17 41.25
N THR A 240 -9.80 14.23 40.36
CA THR A 240 -8.43 13.81 40.08
C THR A 240 -8.27 13.32 38.64
N ASN A 241 -7.03 13.32 38.14
CA ASN A 241 -6.69 12.72 36.85
C ASN A 241 -6.37 11.23 37.05
N ILE A 242 -6.97 10.37 36.22
CA ILE A 242 -6.86 8.91 36.38
C ILE A 242 -6.30 8.28 35.11
N ASP A 243 -5.26 7.47 35.26
CA ASP A 243 -4.61 6.71 34.19
C ASP A 243 -5.21 5.30 34.05
N TYR A 244 -4.98 4.68 32.89
CA TYR A 244 -5.46 3.32 32.61
C TYR A 244 -4.68 2.28 33.42
N ALA A 245 -5.39 1.56 34.29
CA ALA A 245 -4.90 0.38 35.00
C ALA A 245 -5.68 -0.88 34.63
N GLY A 246 -5.06 -2.05 34.85
CA GLY A 246 -5.62 -3.40 34.62
C GLY A 246 -6.49 -3.57 33.37
N ASP A 247 -7.80 -3.83 33.55
CA ASP A 247 -8.76 -3.99 32.44
C ASP A 247 -9.44 -2.69 31.98
N GLY A 248 -9.31 -1.62 32.77
CA GLY A 248 -9.87 -0.29 32.54
C GLY A 248 -11.17 -0.01 33.31
N THR A 249 -11.73 -1.00 34.00
CA THR A 249 -12.98 -0.88 34.79
C THR A 249 -12.67 -0.69 36.28
N LEU A 250 -12.37 0.55 36.68
CA LEU A 250 -11.85 0.83 38.02
C LEU A 250 -12.97 0.97 39.07
N ASN A 251 -12.69 0.50 40.29
CA ASN A 251 -13.63 0.48 41.42
C ASN A 251 -13.54 1.77 42.26
N TYR A 252 -14.65 2.21 42.84
CA TYR A 252 -14.67 3.28 43.84
C TYR A 252 -15.84 3.16 44.82
N THR A 253 -15.70 3.76 46.02
CA THR A 253 -16.72 3.78 47.07
C THR A 253 -16.59 5.04 47.93
N PHE A 254 -17.69 5.48 48.57
CA PHE A 254 -17.70 6.65 49.45
C PHE A 254 -17.75 6.24 50.93
N HIS A 255 -16.86 6.82 51.74
CA HIS A 255 -16.68 6.49 53.15
C HIS A 255 -16.80 7.74 54.04
N PHE A 256 -17.90 7.83 54.79
CA PHE A 256 -18.23 8.94 55.69
C PHE A 256 -18.59 8.42 57.08
N ASN A 257 -18.40 9.23 58.13
CA ASN A 257 -18.64 8.86 59.54
C ASN A 257 -18.95 10.13 60.37
N ASP A 258 -19.96 10.11 61.25
CA ASP A 258 -20.39 11.25 62.10
C ASP A 258 -19.49 11.50 63.34
N GLY A 259 -18.62 10.54 63.69
CA GLY A 259 -17.84 10.48 64.93
C GLY A 259 -18.22 9.30 65.85
N THR A 260 -19.36 8.67 65.61
CA THR A 260 -19.98 7.57 66.37
C THR A 260 -20.23 6.33 65.49
N ALA A 261 -20.64 6.51 64.23
CA ALA A 261 -21.10 5.51 63.29
C ALA A 261 -20.73 5.85 61.84
N ASP A 262 -20.48 4.81 61.04
CA ASP A 262 -20.27 4.94 59.60
C ASP A 262 -21.58 5.21 58.87
N ALA A 263 -21.52 6.03 57.82
CA ALA A 263 -22.67 6.34 56.99
C ALA A 263 -23.16 5.13 56.20
N THR A 264 -24.44 5.13 55.81
CA THR A 264 -25.08 4.03 55.08
C THR A 264 -25.74 4.50 53.80
N GLY A 265 -25.67 3.73 52.71
CA GLY A 265 -26.38 4.10 51.48
C GLY A 265 -26.19 3.14 50.32
N ASP A 266 -26.48 3.65 49.12
CA ASP A 266 -25.96 3.08 47.87
C ASP A 266 -24.52 3.53 47.57
N PRO A 267 -24.10 4.79 47.85
CA PRO A 267 -22.72 5.25 47.62
C PRO A 267 -21.64 4.55 48.46
N THR A 268 -22.03 3.89 49.56
CA THR A 268 -21.12 3.15 50.47
C THR A 268 -20.82 1.73 49.98
N LYS A 269 -20.79 1.52 48.66
CA LYS A 269 -20.60 0.25 47.96
C LYS A 269 -19.62 0.48 46.82
N ASP A 270 -19.01 -0.59 46.33
CA ASP A 270 -18.17 -0.52 45.14
C ASP A 270 -19.03 -0.26 43.89
N HIS A 271 -18.75 0.86 43.23
CA HIS A 271 -19.25 1.26 41.90
C HIS A 271 -18.08 1.30 40.92
N THR A 272 -18.35 1.41 39.61
CA THR A 272 -17.30 1.36 38.58
C THR A 272 -17.41 2.47 37.53
N PHE A 273 -16.26 2.86 36.97
CA PHE A 273 -16.14 3.78 35.82
C PHE A 273 -15.08 3.25 34.85
N THR A 274 -15.13 3.68 33.58
CA THR A 274 -14.29 3.10 32.51
C THR A 274 -13.20 4.06 32.03
N VAL A 275 -11.95 3.80 32.41
CA VAL A 275 -10.78 4.45 31.79
C VAL A 275 -10.41 3.68 30.51
N THR A 276 -10.17 4.40 29.42
CA THR A 276 -9.83 3.82 28.11
C THR A 276 -8.39 4.14 27.70
N GLN A 277 -7.73 3.20 27.04
CA GLN A 277 -6.45 3.44 26.37
C GLN A 277 -6.61 4.54 25.31
N PRO A 278 -5.64 5.46 25.15
CA PRO A 278 -5.59 6.33 23.99
C PRO A 278 -5.56 5.49 22.70
N LYS A 279 -6.51 5.66 21.77
CA LYS A 279 -6.45 4.93 20.49
C LYS A 279 -5.15 5.31 19.78
N TRP A 280 -4.35 4.30 19.44
CA TRP A 280 -3.12 4.47 18.68
C TRP A 280 -3.38 5.25 17.38
N SER A 281 -2.53 6.23 17.11
CA SER A 281 -2.71 7.25 16.06
C SER A 281 -2.56 6.72 14.62
N GLY A 282 -2.50 5.40 14.44
CA GLY A 282 -2.16 4.73 13.18
C GLY A 282 -0.74 5.04 12.69
N THR A 283 0.08 5.74 13.48
CA THR A 283 1.40 6.25 13.07
C THR A 283 2.47 5.86 14.09
N CYS A 284 3.53 5.22 13.61
CA CYS A 284 4.77 5.00 14.35
C CYS A 284 5.88 5.87 13.76
N TYR A 285 6.79 6.34 14.62
CA TYR A 285 7.99 7.07 14.26
C TYR A 285 9.24 6.21 14.52
N VAL A 286 10.24 6.34 13.66
CA VAL A 286 11.52 5.64 13.77
C VAL A 286 12.66 6.65 13.78
N SER A 287 13.44 6.68 14.86
CA SER A 287 14.61 7.52 15.00
C SER A 287 15.68 6.84 15.84
N LYS A 288 16.95 6.98 15.43
CA LYS A 288 18.12 6.59 16.22
C LYS A 288 18.27 7.32 17.56
N SER A 289 17.53 8.42 17.77
CA SER A 289 17.50 9.19 19.02
C SER A 289 16.29 8.90 19.90
N GLY A 290 15.32 8.11 19.44
CA GLY A 290 14.11 7.80 20.21
C GLY A 290 14.40 6.90 21.41
N SER A 291 13.54 6.95 22.42
CA SER A 291 13.64 6.13 23.64
C SER A 291 13.32 4.65 23.41
N ASN A 292 12.86 4.27 22.21
CA ASN A 292 12.39 2.94 21.86
C ASN A 292 11.26 2.47 22.79
N THR A 293 10.22 3.31 22.95
CA THR A 293 9.11 3.08 23.87
C THR A 293 7.78 3.05 23.09
N PRO A 294 7.03 1.93 23.10
CA PRO A 294 5.67 1.91 22.57
C PRO A 294 4.79 3.02 23.19
N PRO A 295 3.85 3.62 22.45
CA PRO A 295 3.38 3.21 21.12
C PRO A 295 4.19 3.78 19.93
N TYR A 296 5.38 4.35 20.17
CA TYR A 296 6.24 4.97 19.14
C TYR A 296 5.56 6.14 18.37
N ASP A 297 4.58 6.78 18.99
CA ASP A 297 3.70 7.82 18.43
C ASP A 297 4.31 9.23 18.35
N THR A 298 5.53 9.44 18.84
CA THR A 298 6.28 10.70 18.79
C THR A 298 7.74 10.48 18.42
N TRP A 299 8.47 11.54 18.06
CA TRP A 299 9.91 11.45 17.83
C TRP A 299 10.74 11.13 19.08
N ASP A 300 10.22 11.45 20.28
CA ASP A 300 10.89 11.13 21.54
C ASP A 300 10.63 9.67 21.94
N THR A 301 9.41 9.15 21.75
CA THR A 301 9.06 7.74 22.00
C THR A 301 9.56 6.77 20.91
N ALA A 302 9.89 7.29 19.73
CA ALA A 302 10.22 6.57 18.50
C ALA A 302 11.06 5.29 18.64
N ALA A 303 10.76 4.30 17.78
CA ALA A 303 11.53 3.07 17.66
C ALA A 303 12.93 3.32 17.07
N THR A 304 13.91 2.52 17.48
CA THR A 304 15.30 2.63 16.99
C THR A 304 15.62 1.71 15.80
N SER A 305 14.70 0.82 15.44
CA SER A 305 14.71 -0.06 14.26
C SER A 305 13.43 0.15 13.45
N ILE A 306 13.56 0.15 12.12
CA ILE A 306 12.42 0.23 11.20
C ILE A 306 11.53 -1.03 11.34
N GLN A 307 12.14 -2.21 11.46
CA GLN A 307 11.38 -3.46 11.62
C GLN A 307 10.53 -3.47 12.90
N THR A 308 11.05 -2.96 14.02
CA THR A 308 10.28 -2.87 15.28
C THR A 308 9.03 -2.01 15.15
N ALA A 309 9.08 -0.90 14.41
CA ALA A 309 7.90 -0.07 14.16
C ALA A 309 6.92 -0.73 13.18
N ILE A 310 7.41 -1.44 12.14
CA ILE A 310 6.58 -2.20 11.20
C ILE A 310 5.82 -3.32 11.92
N ASP A 311 6.48 -4.08 12.79
CA ASP A 311 5.84 -5.17 13.54
C ASP A 311 4.82 -4.62 14.55
N TYR A 312 5.17 -3.61 15.34
CA TYR A 312 4.22 -2.98 16.26
C TYR A 312 3.02 -2.36 15.54
N ALA A 313 3.25 -1.67 14.42
CA ALA A 313 2.17 -1.12 13.60
C ALA A 313 1.26 -2.22 13.04
N SER A 314 1.84 -3.34 12.59
CA SER A 314 1.09 -4.50 12.07
C SER A 314 0.27 -5.23 13.13
N ASP A 315 0.78 -5.33 14.36
CA ASP A 315 0.15 -6.09 15.44
C ASP A 315 -0.98 -5.31 16.13
N ASN A 316 -0.99 -3.97 16.02
CA ASN A 316 -2.02 -3.08 16.59
C ASN A 316 -3.00 -2.51 15.53
N LEU A 317 -2.94 -2.98 14.28
CA LEU A 317 -3.75 -2.43 13.18
C LEU A 317 -5.18 -3.01 13.13
N GLU A 318 -6.18 -2.14 13.30
CA GLU A 318 -7.58 -2.51 13.17
C GLU A 318 -7.97 -2.98 11.75
N LEU A 319 -9.09 -3.71 11.66
CA LEU A 319 -9.54 -4.31 10.40
C LEU A 319 -10.06 -3.25 9.43
N GLY A 320 -9.32 -3.04 8.33
CA GLY A 320 -9.66 -2.08 7.28
C GLY A 320 -8.95 -0.73 7.37
N GLU A 321 -8.24 -0.45 8.47
CA GLU A 321 -7.36 0.72 8.58
C GLU A 321 -6.02 0.50 7.86
N VAL A 322 -5.21 1.56 7.71
CA VAL A 322 -3.84 1.53 7.16
C VAL A 322 -2.92 2.28 8.10
N ALA A 323 -1.80 1.66 8.47
CA ALA A 323 -0.78 2.22 9.33
C ALA A 323 0.30 2.98 8.55
N LYS A 324 1.01 3.88 9.24
CA LYS A 324 2.20 4.59 8.74
C LYS A 324 3.41 4.41 9.66
N VAL A 325 4.58 4.21 9.07
CA VAL A 325 5.88 4.20 9.76
C VAL A 325 6.74 5.31 9.15
N ILE A 326 6.96 6.39 9.90
CA ILE A 326 7.69 7.57 9.45
C ILE A 326 9.13 7.51 9.97
N VAL A 327 10.10 7.45 9.05
CA VAL A 327 11.52 7.19 9.38
C VAL A 327 12.36 8.46 9.29
N ALA A 328 12.95 8.89 10.41
CA ALA A 328 13.88 10.02 10.45
C ALA A 328 15.17 9.76 9.65
N ALA A 329 15.76 10.82 9.10
CA ALA A 329 17.03 10.78 8.39
C ALA A 329 18.14 10.05 9.19
N GLY A 330 18.90 9.18 8.50
CA GLY A 330 19.94 8.36 9.09
C GLY A 330 20.15 7.03 8.37
N THR A 331 21.21 6.31 8.70
CA THR A 331 21.57 5.02 8.07
C THR A 331 21.18 3.82 8.93
N TYR A 332 20.08 3.14 8.61
CA TYR A 332 19.55 1.99 9.31
C TYR A 332 20.22 0.71 8.79
N ALA A 333 20.92 0.01 9.68
CA ALA A 333 21.82 -1.10 9.34
C ALA A 333 21.11 -2.48 9.48
N GLU A 334 19.94 -2.59 8.86
CA GLU A 334 19.01 -3.72 8.99
C GLU A 334 18.46 -4.17 7.63
N ALA A 335 17.77 -5.31 7.61
CA ALA A 335 16.92 -5.73 6.50
C ALA A 335 15.49 -5.87 7.02
N ILE A 336 14.52 -5.32 6.28
CA ILE A 336 13.13 -5.21 6.71
C ILE A 336 12.20 -6.10 5.87
N THR A 337 11.12 -6.55 6.49
CA THR A 337 10.02 -7.29 5.86
C THR A 337 8.73 -6.49 6.02
N MET A 338 8.18 -6.06 4.89
CA MET A 338 6.94 -5.26 4.82
C MET A 338 5.73 -6.10 5.26
N LYS A 339 4.72 -5.44 5.82
CA LYS A 339 3.47 -6.05 6.28
C LYS A 339 2.27 -5.50 5.51
N ASP A 340 1.16 -6.23 5.52
CA ASP A 340 -0.09 -5.76 4.91
C ASP A 340 -0.59 -4.49 5.58
N ARG A 341 -1.00 -3.49 4.78
CA ARG A 341 -1.54 -2.20 5.21
C ARG A 341 -0.62 -1.41 6.15
N VAL A 342 0.70 -1.62 6.08
CA VAL A 342 1.70 -0.78 6.76
C VAL A 342 2.53 -0.02 5.72
N ASP A 343 2.20 1.26 5.50
CA ASP A 343 3.00 2.17 4.67
C ASP A 343 4.28 2.57 5.42
N VAL A 344 5.41 2.62 4.73
CA VAL A 344 6.71 3.01 5.29
C VAL A 344 7.27 4.18 4.49
N GLU A 345 7.49 5.33 5.15
CA GLU A 345 7.79 6.61 4.50
C GLU A 345 9.01 7.30 5.13
N GLY A 346 9.91 7.84 4.30
CA GLY A 346 10.99 8.69 4.76
C GLY A 346 10.49 10.07 5.20
N ALA A 347 10.99 10.57 6.33
CA ALA A 347 10.61 11.86 6.88
C ALA A 347 11.09 13.04 5.98
N PRO A 348 10.34 14.16 5.90
CA PRO A 348 10.73 15.30 5.09
C PRO A 348 12.05 15.95 5.54
N GLY A 349 13.00 16.11 4.61
CA GLY A 349 14.23 16.88 4.83
C GLY A 349 15.46 16.23 4.18
N GLU A 350 15.85 15.06 4.68
CA GLU A 350 16.97 14.25 4.18
C GLU A 350 16.54 12.79 4.05
N THR A 351 16.89 12.13 2.96
CA THR A 351 16.49 10.75 2.67
C THR A 351 17.08 9.77 3.69
N PRO A 352 16.27 9.00 4.45
CA PRO A 352 16.79 7.91 5.27
C PRO A 352 17.36 6.80 4.38
N LYS A 353 18.48 6.22 4.82
CA LYS A 353 19.20 5.16 4.13
C LYS A 353 18.98 3.83 4.83
N ILE A 354 18.47 2.82 4.15
CA ILE A 354 18.48 1.42 4.61
C ILE A 354 19.66 0.71 3.93
N SER A 355 20.54 0.12 4.72
CA SER A 355 21.76 -0.52 4.22
C SER A 355 21.99 -1.87 4.86
N PHE A 356 22.07 -2.94 4.05
CA PHE A 356 22.31 -4.28 4.55
C PHE A 356 23.66 -4.86 4.08
N ALA A 357 24.18 -5.79 4.88
CA ALA A 357 25.50 -6.39 4.72
C ALA A 357 25.49 -7.84 5.23
N SER A 358 25.04 -8.79 4.40
CA SER A 358 25.00 -10.21 4.74
C SER A 358 25.85 -11.06 3.80
N SER A 359 26.46 -12.11 4.37
CA SER A 359 27.09 -13.21 3.63
C SER A 359 26.09 -14.28 3.17
N ALA A 360 24.82 -14.18 3.57
CA ALA A 360 23.75 -14.98 2.97
C ALA A 360 23.44 -14.45 1.56
N GLU A 361 23.45 -15.34 0.58
CA GLU A 361 23.19 -14.97 -0.81
C GLU A 361 21.72 -14.56 -1.02
N PHE A 362 21.52 -13.53 -1.83
CA PHE A 362 20.24 -13.04 -2.35
C PHE A 362 19.24 -12.43 -1.34
N THR A 363 19.57 -12.29 -0.05
CA THR A 363 18.74 -11.54 0.92
C THR A 363 18.59 -10.08 0.49
N ALA A 364 17.35 -9.60 0.33
CA ALA A 364 17.09 -8.20 -0.01
C ALA A 364 17.19 -7.29 1.22
N VAL A 365 17.41 -5.98 1.01
CA VAL A 365 17.34 -4.97 2.09
C VAL A 365 15.88 -4.76 2.51
N VAL A 366 14.96 -4.74 1.55
CA VAL A 366 13.51 -4.67 1.76
C VAL A 366 12.84 -5.88 1.11
N THR A 367 12.01 -6.60 1.85
CA THR A 367 11.26 -7.76 1.35
C THR A 367 9.76 -7.56 1.50
N PHE A 368 9.03 -7.68 0.39
CA PHE A 368 7.59 -7.85 0.34
C PHE A 368 7.32 -9.35 0.07
N SER A 369 6.48 -10.00 0.88
CA SER A 369 6.28 -11.45 0.80
C SER A 369 4.85 -11.90 1.09
N GLY A 370 4.35 -12.86 0.32
CA GLY A 370 3.00 -13.41 0.51
C GLY A 370 1.95 -12.58 -0.20
N SER A 371 0.97 -12.07 0.56
CA SER A 371 -0.18 -11.32 0.07
C SER A 371 -0.33 -10.03 0.87
N ILE A 372 0.27 -8.93 0.39
CA ILE A 372 0.30 -7.65 1.11
C ILE A 372 0.04 -6.46 0.17
N THR A 373 -0.64 -5.45 0.70
CA THR A 373 -0.85 -4.14 0.05
C THR A 373 -0.27 -3.03 0.91
N CYS A 374 0.77 -2.33 0.43
CA CYS A 374 1.49 -1.29 1.19
C CYS A 374 2.38 -0.40 0.30
N THR A 375 2.77 0.76 0.84
CA THR A 375 3.68 1.72 0.21
C THR A 375 5.07 1.68 0.84
N LEU A 376 6.12 1.84 0.02
CA LEU A 376 7.47 2.22 0.45
C LEU A 376 7.86 3.52 -0.28
N ARG A 377 8.12 4.59 0.48
CA ARG A 377 8.38 5.93 -0.10
C ARG A 377 9.65 6.59 0.44
N GLY A 378 10.52 7.09 -0.45
CA GLY A 378 11.55 8.05 -0.09
C GLY A 378 12.74 7.49 0.70
N PHE A 379 13.32 6.38 0.24
CA PHE A 379 14.50 5.75 0.86
C PHE A 379 15.68 5.62 -0.09
N ASP A 380 16.89 5.82 0.44
CA ASP A 380 18.14 5.33 -0.13
C ASP A 380 18.31 3.86 0.30
N ILE A 381 18.48 2.94 -0.64
CA ILE A 381 18.51 1.50 -0.41
C ILE A 381 19.75 0.90 -1.08
N THR A 382 20.64 0.31 -0.26
CA THR A 382 21.93 -0.25 -0.72
C THR A 382 22.23 -1.62 -0.09
N ASN A 383 22.68 -2.59 -0.91
CA ASN A 383 23.06 -3.92 -0.43
C ASN A 383 24.54 -4.22 -0.68
N SER A 384 25.35 -3.99 0.35
CA SER A 384 26.80 -4.24 0.32
C SER A 384 27.17 -5.72 0.43
N GLY A 385 26.22 -6.58 0.82
CA GLY A 385 26.40 -8.04 0.91
C GLY A 385 26.17 -8.77 -0.41
N LEU A 386 25.82 -10.05 -0.33
CA LEU A 386 25.52 -10.88 -1.52
C LEU A 386 24.05 -10.76 -1.98
N GLY A 387 23.41 -9.61 -1.72
CA GLY A 387 21.97 -9.41 -1.85
C GLY A 387 21.53 -8.42 -2.93
N GLY A 388 20.21 -8.22 -3.02
CA GLY A 388 19.54 -7.21 -3.86
C GLY A 388 18.98 -6.05 -3.03
N GLY A 389 18.49 -5.00 -3.68
CA GLY A 389 17.86 -3.86 -2.99
C GLY A 389 16.51 -4.23 -2.39
N ILE A 390 15.50 -4.35 -3.25
CA ILE A 390 14.13 -4.73 -2.91
C ILE A 390 13.78 -6.09 -3.54
N LEU A 391 13.04 -6.94 -2.83
CA LEU A 391 12.41 -8.16 -3.36
C LEU A 391 10.89 -8.08 -3.16
N LEU A 392 10.13 -8.38 -4.22
CA LEU A 392 8.71 -8.72 -4.15
C LEU A 392 8.57 -10.19 -4.51
N ASN A 393 8.10 -11.00 -3.56
CA ASN A 393 7.96 -12.45 -3.69
C ASN A 393 6.52 -12.87 -3.37
N GLY A 394 5.66 -12.80 -4.38
CA GLY A 394 4.22 -13.04 -4.25
C GLY A 394 3.87 -14.51 -4.03
N SER A 395 2.72 -14.75 -3.38
CA SER A 395 2.00 -16.02 -3.44
C SER A 395 0.83 -15.93 -4.43
N GLU A 396 0.03 -16.99 -4.56
CA GLU A 396 -1.16 -17.05 -5.45
C GLU A 396 -2.15 -15.88 -5.30
N ALA A 397 -2.19 -15.22 -4.14
CA ALA A 397 -3.07 -14.07 -3.88
C ALA A 397 -2.47 -12.70 -4.29
N GLY A 398 -1.16 -12.65 -4.58
CA GLY A 398 -0.47 -11.50 -5.16
C GLY A 398 -0.01 -10.41 -4.18
N ILE A 399 1.03 -9.66 -4.57
CA ILE A 399 1.50 -8.44 -3.87
C ILE A 399 1.08 -7.21 -4.68
N THR A 400 0.45 -6.23 -4.01
CA THR A 400 0.11 -4.93 -4.60
C THR A 400 0.86 -3.82 -3.86
N ALA A 401 2.12 -3.61 -4.24
CA ALA A 401 3.01 -2.66 -3.58
C ALA A 401 3.19 -1.36 -4.40
N SER A 402 3.21 -0.21 -3.73
CA SER A 402 3.68 1.05 -4.32
C SER A 402 5.11 1.34 -3.85
N ILE A 403 6.03 1.60 -4.77
CA ILE A 403 7.45 1.90 -4.48
C ILE A 403 7.77 3.23 -5.14
N GLU A 404 7.97 4.26 -4.33
CA GLU A 404 7.89 5.65 -4.78
C GLU A 404 9.10 6.48 -4.32
N SER A 405 9.74 7.18 -5.26
CA SER A 405 10.84 8.12 -4.97
C SER A 405 12.02 7.51 -4.17
N CYS A 406 12.33 6.23 -4.41
CA CYS A 406 13.45 5.53 -3.76
C CYS A 406 14.70 5.49 -4.66
N ASP A 407 15.88 5.66 -4.05
CA ASP A 407 17.18 5.48 -4.69
C ASP A 407 17.68 4.06 -4.39
N VAL A 408 17.65 3.14 -5.37
CA VAL A 408 17.93 1.71 -5.16
C VAL A 408 19.20 1.30 -5.91
N HIS A 409 20.34 1.28 -5.22
CA HIS A 409 21.64 1.23 -5.88
C HIS A 409 22.69 0.33 -5.21
N ASP A 410 23.80 0.11 -5.94
CA ASP A 410 25.00 -0.61 -5.52
C ASP A 410 24.73 -1.99 -4.87
N SER A 411 23.67 -2.68 -5.31
CA SER A 411 23.39 -4.06 -4.87
C SER A 411 24.47 -5.01 -5.41
N ASN A 412 25.39 -5.44 -4.55
CA ASN A 412 26.66 -6.05 -4.94
C ASN A 412 26.54 -7.42 -5.64
N PHE A 413 25.42 -8.13 -5.50
CA PHE A 413 25.20 -9.43 -6.16
C PHE A 413 23.77 -9.69 -6.66
N GLY A 414 22.82 -8.78 -6.40
CA GLY A 414 21.42 -8.89 -6.83
C GLY A 414 20.96 -7.76 -7.75
N GLY A 415 19.68 -7.79 -8.12
CA GLY A 415 19.00 -6.68 -8.82
C GLY A 415 18.60 -5.55 -7.87
N GLY A 416 18.22 -4.42 -8.45
CA GLY A 416 17.69 -3.27 -7.72
C GLY A 416 16.33 -3.57 -7.10
N ILE A 417 15.29 -3.69 -7.94
CA ILE A 417 13.93 -4.08 -7.53
C ILE A 417 13.59 -5.42 -8.21
N ARG A 418 13.67 -6.52 -7.46
CA ARG A 418 13.47 -7.88 -7.96
C ARG A 418 12.01 -8.33 -7.80
N LEU A 419 11.45 -8.90 -8.87
CA LEU A 419 10.07 -9.40 -8.94
C LEU A 419 10.04 -10.92 -9.13
N ASN A 420 9.16 -11.62 -8.40
CA ASN A 420 8.92 -13.07 -8.52
C ASN A 420 7.50 -13.45 -8.06
N GLY A 421 6.87 -14.42 -8.75
CA GLY A 421 5.51 -14.89 -8.44
C GLY A 421 4.42 -13.96 -8.98
N VAL A 422 3.20 -14.04 -8.43
CA VAL A 422 2.12 -13.09 -8.74
C VAL A 422 2.42 -11.73 -8.10
N VAL A 423 2.72 -10.70 -8.91
CA VAL A 423 2.99 -9.35 -8.39
C VAL A 423 2.39 -8.26 -9.28
N SER A 424 1.79 -7.26 -8.65
CA SER A 424 1.20 -6.09 -9.32
C SER A 424 1.71 -4.77 -8.74
N PRO A 425 3.02 -4.47 -8.86
CA PRO A 425 3.61 -3.28 -8.27
C PRO A 425 3.44 -2.03 -9.14
N SER A 426 3.34 -0.88 -8.47
CA SER A 426 3.54 0.45 -9.03
C SER A 426 4.92 0.95 -8.61
N ILE A 427 5.83 1.13 -9.56
CA ILE A 427 7.20 1.63 -9.30
C ILE A 427 7.33 3.01 -9.96
N THR A 428 7.42 4.06 -9.14
CA THR A 428 7.36 5.45 -9.63
C THR A 428 8.45 6.37 -9.08
N GLY A 429 8.98 7.25 -9.94
CA GLY A 429 9.91 8.32 -9.54
C GLY A 429 11.23 7.85 -8.90
N CYS A 430 11.57 6.57 -9.00
CA CYS A 430 12.74 5.97 -8.36
C CYS A 430 14.00 6.08 -9.24
N ASN A 431 15.19 6.06 -8.63
CA ASN A 431 16.46 5.98 -9.34
C ASN A 431 17.13 4.62 -9.06
N ILE A 432 17.29 3.78 -10.07
CA ILE A 432 17.78 2.40 -9.91
C ILE A 432 19.04 2.17 -10.76
N TYR A 433 20.21 2.15 -10.12
CA TYR A 433 21.52 2.20 -10.80
C TYR A 433 22.61 1.39 -10.06
N GLY A 434 23.73 1.07 -10.72
CA GLY A 434 24.88 0.38 -10.11
C GLY A 434 24.70 -1.11 -9.75
N ASN A 435 23.48 -1.66 -9.82
CA ASN A 435 23.17 -3.01 -9.32
C ASN A 435 23.79 -4.14 -10.18
N PHE A 436 24.09 -5.28 -9.54
CA PHE A 436 24.81 -6.41 -10.15
C PHE A 436 23.97 -7.27 -11.11
N GLU A 437 22.65 -7.36 -10.92
CA GLU A 437 21.74 -7.92 -11.93
C GLU A 437 21.02 -6.81 -12.70
N VAL A 438 19.68 -6.87 -12.75
CA VAL A 438 18.79 -5.96 -13.46
C VAL A 438 18.46 -4.74 -12.59
N GLY A 439 18.04 -3.64 -13.22
CA GLY A 439 17.45 -2.52 -12.48
C GLY A 439 16.12 -2.95 -11.85
N ILE A 440 15.12 -3.20 -12.69
CA ILE A 440 13.79 -3.70 -12.30
C ILE A 440 13.51 -5.05 -12.97
N GLY A 441 12.98 -6.01 -12.20
CA GLY A 441 12.32 -7.20 -12.73
C GLY A 441 12.88 -8.53 -12.24
N VAL A 442 12.85 -9.57 -13.08
CA VAL A 442 13.18 -10.94 -12.68
C VAL A 442 14.69 -11.21 -12.63
N SER A 443 15.17 -12.03 -11.68
CA SER A 443 16.58 -12.45 -11.62
C SER A 443 16.93 -13.38 -12.79
N GLU A 444 18.00 -13.05 -13.50
CA GLU A 444 18.56 -13.95 -14.53
C GLU A 444 19.25 -15.17 -13.91
N ILE A 445 19.82 -14.99 -12.71
CA ILE A 445 20.59 -16.03 -12.02
C ILE A 445 19.65 -17.09 -11.44
N ARG A 446 18.54 -16.67 -10.83
CA ARG A 446 17.54 -17.59 -10.27
C ARG A 446 16.58 -18.16 -11.30
N ARG A 447 16.35 -17.44 -12.40
CA ARG A 447 15.24 -17.67 -13.34
C ARG A 447 13.89 -17.49 -12.62
N ASP A 448 13.78 -16.38 -11.89
CA ASP A 448 12.50 -15.92 -11.36
C ASP A 448 11.56 -15.64 -12.57
N GLU A 449 10.26 -15.85 -12.40
CA GLU A 449 9.24 -15.61 -13.44
C GLU A 449 8.02 -14.93 -12.81
N LEU A 450 7.32 -14.10 -13.60
CA LEU A 450 6.03 -13.53 -13.22
C LEU A 450 4.94 -14.58 -13.43
N GLU A 451 4.03 -14.74 -12.47
CA GLU A 451 2.91 -15.68 -12.58
C GLU A 451 1.65 -15.00 -13.12
N SER A 452 0.72 -15.81 -13.64
CA SER A 452 -0.56 -15.37 -14.20
C SER A 452 -1.30 -14.43 -13.25
N GLY A 453 -1.79 -13.30 -13.76
CA GLY A 453 -2.45 -12.25 -12.97
C GLY A 453 -1.55 -11.08 -12.56
N SER A 454 -0.22 -11.17 -12.77
CA SER A 454 0.72 -10.07 -12.49
C SER A 454 0.46 -8.84 -13.38
N SER A 455 0.50 -7.64 -12.79
CA SER A 455 0.29 -6.36 -13.50
C SER A 455 1.31 -5.29 -13.08
N VAL A 456 2.41 -5.19 -13.83
CA VAL A 456 3.59 -4.38 -13.48
C VAL A 456 3.51 -2.98 -14.11
N THR A 457 3.58 -1.94 -13.29
CA THR A 457 3.62 -0.52 -13.73
C THR A 457 4.95 0.13 -13.36
N ILE A 458 5.62 0.77 -14.33
CA ILE A 458 6.93 1.42 -14.15
C ILE A 458 6.88 2.82 -14.81
N ARG A 459 6.88 3.91 -14.02
CA ARG A 459 6.70 5.30 -14.52
C ARG A 459 7.63 6.33 -13.87
N GLY A 460 8.20 7.24 -14.66
CA GLY A 460 8.99 8.37 -14.16
C GLY A 460 10.33 8.00 -13.53
N ASN A 461 10.85 6.80 -13.76
CA ASN A 461 12.06 6.29 -13.11
C ASN A 461 13.33 6.59 -13.92
N THR A 462 14.44 6.83 -13.24
CA THR A 462 15.78 6.79 -13.84
C THR A 462 16.37 5.40 -13.65
N ILE A 463 16.65 4.67 -14.74
CA ILE A 463 17.09 3.28 -14.69
C ILE A 463 18.46 3.15 -15.35
N GLY A 464 19.51 3.08 -14.52
CA GLY A 464 20.89 3.32 -14.89
C GLY A 464 21.23 4.82 -14.85
N GLY A 465 21.96 5.32 -15.86
CA GLY A 465 22.43 6.71 -15.89
C GLY A 465 23.81 6.93 -15.25
N ASN A 466 24.32 8.17 -15.36
CA ASN A 466 25.56 8.67 -14.71
C ASN A 466 26.83 7.80 -14.85
N GLY A 467 26.91 6.93 -15.86
CA GLY A 467 28.00 5.96 -16.02
C GLY A 467 27.98 4.80 -15.01
N GLN A 468 26.90 4.65 -14.24
CA GLN A 468 26.68 3.57 -13.27
C GLN A 468 25.45 2.74 -13.69
N GLY A 469 25.44 2.23 -14.92
CA GLY A 469 24.37 1.34 -15.39
C GLY A 469 24.29 0.04 -14.60
N ASN A 470 23.10 -0.56 -14.55
CA ASN A 470 22.93 -1.90 -13.98
C ASN A 470 23.67 -2.93 -14.86
N ARG A 471 24.24 -3.99 -14.29
CA ARG A 471 25.12 -4.94 -15.03
C ARG A 471 24.37 -5.96 -15.89
N ARG A 472 23.04 -5.89 -15.92
CA ARG A 472 22.15 -6.56 -16.89
C ARG A 472 21.31 -5.52 -17.62
N ALA A 473 20.05 -5.83 -17.90
CA ALA A 473 19.13 -4.87 -18.52
C ALA A 473 18.63 -3.84 -17.49
N GLY A 474 18.16 -2.70 -17.97
CA GLY A 474 17.47 -1.72 -17.12
C GLY A 474 16.18 -2.31 -16.55
N ILE A 475 15.29 -2.75 -17.44
CA ILE A 475 14.08 -3.52 -17.11
C ILE A 475 14.19 -4.91 -17.77
N ARG A 476 13.98 -5.98 -16.99
CA ARG A 476 13.84 -7.35 -17.52
C ARG A 476 12.64 -8.05 -16.88
N LEU A 477 11.60 -8.34 -17.65
CA LEU A 477 10.46 -9.14 -17.18
C LEU A 477 10.35 -10.41 -18.01
N ARG A 478 10.06 -11.53 -17.35
CA ARG A 478 9.65 -12.78 -17.98
C ARG A 478 8.35 -13.27 -17.36
N GLY A 479 7.41 -13.71 -18.17
CA GLY A 479 6.24 -14.46 -17.71
C GLY A 479 6.48 -15.97 -17.64
N SER A 480 5.80 -16.63 -16.72
CA SER A 480 5.49 -18.05 -16.87
C SER A 480 4.54 -18.24 -18.04
N LYS A 481 4.54 -19.41 -18.68
CA LYS A 481 3.79 -19.72 -19.91
C LYS A 481 2.26 -19.85 -19.77
N SER A 482 1.69 -19.17 -18.78
CA SER A 482 0.29 -19.24 -18.40
C SER A 482 -0.26 -17.82 -18.34
N ASN A 483 -1.09 -17.50 -19.33
CA ASN A 483 -1.40 -16.13 -19.77
C ASN A 483 -2.06 -15.21 -18.71
N ASN A 484 -2.20 -13.94 -19.09
CA ASN A 484 -2.69 -12.78 -18.33
C ASN A 484 -1.61 -12.13 -17.45
N ILE A 485 -0.46 -11.81 -18.04
CA ILE A 485 0.58 -10.94 -17.46
C ILE A 485 0.60 -9.60 -18.20
N GLN A 486 0.50 -8.50 -17.45
CA GLN A 486 0.37 -7.14 -17.97
C GLN A 486 1.58 -6.27 -17.56
N VAL A 487 2.08 -5.46 -18.50
CA VAL A 487 3.26 -4.60 -18.31
C VAL A 487 3.02 -3.23 -18.95
N ALA A 488 3.12 -2.17 -18.14
CA ALA A 488 3.08 -0.78 -18.58
C ALA A 488 4.36 -0.04 -18.18
N ILE A 489 5.17 0.34 -19.19
CA ILE A 489 6.42 1.07 -19.01
C ILE A 489 6.25 2.48 -19.59
N GLY A 490 6.12 3.45 -18.69
CA GLY A 490 5.78 4.83 -19.01
C GLY A 490 4.26 5.04 -19.09
N GLY A 491 3.87 6.10 -19.78
CA GLY A 491 2.51 6.62 -19.78
C GLY A 491 2.47 8.05 -20.33
N SER A 492 1.29 8.62 -20.45
CA SER A 492 1.06 9.92 -21.10
C SER A 492 0.85 11.09 -20.13
N ALA A 493 0.89 10.87 -18.82
CA ALA A 493 0.85 11.95 -17.84
C ALA A 493 2.22 12.62 -17.69
N ALA A 494 2.23 13.89 -17.30
CA ALA A 494 3.47 14.64 -17.07
C ALA A 494 4.25 14.03 -15.89
N GLY A 495 5.41 13.46 -16.17
CA GLY A 495 6.24 12.73 -15.21
C GLY A 495 6.20 11.20 -15.37
N ASP A 496 5.40 10.63 -16.27
CA ASP A 496 5.36 9.18 -16.49
C ASP A 496 6.60 8.63 -17.24
N SER A 497 7.31 9.48 -17.97
CA SER A 497 8.47 9.12 -18.81
C SER A 497 9.63 8.52 -18.01
N ASN A 498 9.99 7.26 -18.27
CA ASN A 498 11.23 6.70 -17.73
C ASN A 498 12.45 7.11 -18.58
N THR A 499 13.61 7.24 -17.94
CA THR A 499 14.91 7.42 -18.59
C THR A 499 15.76 6.18 -18.34
N ILE A 500 15.97 5.36 -19.38
CA ILE A 500 16.57 4.02 -19.25
C ILE A 500 17.90 3.98 -20.01
N SER A 501 19.03 4.12 -19.31
CA SER A 501 20.32 4.36 -19.97
C SER A 501 21.58 3.78 -19.34
N TYR A 502 22.61 3.59 -20.16
CA TYR A 502 23.94 3.05 -19.81
C TYR A 502 23.97 1.64 -19.21
N ASN A 503 22.86 0.89 -19.26
CA ASN A 503 22.81 -0.48 -18.73
C ASN A 503 23.69 -1.42 -19.58
N ALA A 504 24.31 -2.41 -18.92
CA ALA A 504 25.32 -3.27 -19.54
C ALA A 504 24.75 -4.38 -20.46
N ARG A 505 23.44 -4.35 -20.70
CA ARG A 505 22.71 -5.12 -21.72
C ARG A 505 21.68 -4.22 -22.41
N SER A 506 20.46 -4.72 -22.64
CA SER A 506 19.36 -3.96 -23.24
C SER A 506 18.73 -2.95 -22.28
N GLY A 507 18.06 -1.93 -22.81
CA GLY A 507 17.26 -1.00 -21.98
C GLY A 507 16.06 -1.71 -21.35
N ILE A 508 15.15 -2.18 -22.20
CA ILE A 508 13.98 -2.99 -21.84
C ILE A 508 14.12 -4.39 -22.46
N ARG A 509 13.74 -5.43 -21.72
CA ARG A 509 13.62 -6.80 -22.22
C ARG A 509 12.37 -7.47 -21.65
N LEU A 510 11.46 -7.87 -22.52
CA LEU A 510 10.22 -8.57 -22.15
C LEU A 510 10.19 -9.94 -22.86
N GLU A 511 9.94 -10.99 -22.09
CA GLU A 511 9.92 -12.39 -22.54
C GLU A 511 8.61 -13.04 -22.03
N ASP A 512 7.87 -13.77 -22.87
CA ASP A 512 6.63 -14.48 -22.46
C ASP A 512 5.56 -13.56 -21.77
N ILE A 513 5.33 -12.33 -22.26
CA ILE A 513 4.33 -11.37 -21.70
C ILE A 513 3.11 -11.25 -22.63
N ASP A 514 1.88 -11.10 -22.08
CA ASP A 514 0.61 -11.05 -22.86
C ASP A 514 0.07 -9.65 -23.16
N GLN A 515 0.43 -8.63 -22.39
CA GLN A 515 0.00 -7.24 -22.62
C GLN A 515 1.14 -6.28 -22.32
N VAL A 516 1.54 -5.51 -23.32
CA VAL A 516 2.72 -4.63 -23.28
C VAL A 516 2.36 -3.23 -23.77
N SER A 517 2.59 -2.23 -22.93
CA SER A 517 2.55 -0.81 -23.27
C SER A 517 3.92 -0.21 -22.94
N ILE A 518 4.55 0.46 -23.91
CA ILE A 518 5.85 1.14 -23.75
C ILE A 518 5.69 2.55 -24.34
N GLU A 519 5.49 3.55 -23.50
CA GLU A 519 4.98 4.86 -23.92
C GLU A 519 5.79 6.03 -23.35
N ASN A 520 6.24 6.94 -24.22
CA ASN A 520 6.88 8.21 -23.87
C ASN A 520 8.19 8.08 -23.05
N ASN A 521 9.02 7.06 -23.30
CA ASN A 521 10.31 6.85 -22.60
C ASN A 521 11.51 7.33 -23.43
N ASN A 522 12.58 7.82 -22.77
CA ASN A 522 13.92 7.89 -23.38
C ASN A 522 14.69 6.61 -23.03
N ILE A 523 15.16 5.90 -24.06
CA ILE A 523 15.88 4.64 -23.94
C ILE A 523 17.17 4.80 -24.73
N SER A 524 18.30 4.97 -24.03
CA SER A 524 19.52 5.45 -24.70
C SER A 524 20.82 4.90 -24.16
N ASN A 525 21.87 4.80 -24.98
CA ASN A 525 23.23 4.44 -24.55
C ASN A 525 23.37 3.06 -23.84
N ASN A 526 22.34 2.20 -23.88
CA ASN A 526 22.42 0.82 -23.38
C ASN A 526 23.29 -0.06 -24.31
N SER A 527 23.93 -1.10 -23.77
CA SER A 527 25.01 -1.83 -24.46
C SER A 527 24.55 -2.79 -25.56
N ASP A 528 23.39 -3.44 -25.39
CA ASP A 528 22.83 -4.36 -26.40
C ASP A 528 21.85 -3.61 -27.30
N ALA A 529 20.54 -3.84 -27.13
CA ALA A 529 19.43 -3.19 -27.83
C ALA A 529 18.68 -2.17 -26.93
N GLY A 530 17.87 -1.29 -27.52
CA GLY A 530 16.96 -0.43 -26.76
C GLY A 530 15.85 -1.23 -26.08
N ILE A 531 14.99 -1.85 -26.90
CA ILE A 531 13.90 -2.73 -26.49
C ILE A 531 14.13 -4.12 -27.10
N VAL A 532 13.94 -5.18 -26.32
CA VAL A 532 13.89 -6.57 -26.81
C VAL A 532 12.55 -7.20 -26.42
N LEU A 533 11.83 -7.75 -27.40
CA LEU A 533 10.59 -8.50 -27.22
C LEU A 533 10.75 -9.93 -27.73
N ILE A 534 10.45 -10.92 -26.87
CA ILE A 534 10.59 -12.34 -27.17
C ILE A 534 9.32 -13.09 -26.78
N ASP A 535 8.73 -13.81 -27.73
CA ASP A 535 7.52 -14.64 -27.54
C ASP A 535 6.34 -13.88 -26.89
N THR A 536 6.34 -12.54 -26.97
CA THR A 536 5.30 -11.69 -26.39
C THR A 536 4.02 -11.79 -27.23
N SER A 537 2.96 -12.31 -26.62
CA SER A 537 1.60 -12.23 -27.16
C SER A 537 1.00 -10.85 -26.84
N SER A 538 -0.03 -10.44 -27.57
CA SER A 538 -0.66 -9.15 -27.31
C SER A 538 -2.07 -9.02 -27.87
N VAL A 539 -2.86 -8.15 -27.24
CA VAL A 539 -4.27 -7.89 -27.60
C VAL A 539 -4.47 -6.49 -28.19
N SER A 540 -3.70 -5.50 -27.73
CA SER A 540 -3.52 -4.17 -28.34
C SER A 540 -2.30 -3.47 -27.72
N PRO A 541 -1.06 -3.88 -28.06
CA PRO A 541 0.13 -3.26 -27.49
C PRO A 541 0.45 -1.97 -28.25
N HIS A 542 1.07 -1.00 -27.57
CA HIS A 542 1.63 0.17 -28.23
C HIS A 542 3.03 0.43 -27.71
N ILE A 543 4.04 0.29 -28.58
CA ILE A 543 5.31 1.02 -28.43
C ILE A 543 5.10 2.36 -29.14
N LYS A 544 5.06 3.48 -28.40
CA LYS A 544 4.80 4.81 -28.98
C LYS A 544 5.44 6.00 -28.26
N ASN A 545 5.66 7.10 -28.98
CA ASN A 545 6.32 8.32 -28.51
C ASN A 545 7.68 8.08 -27.81
N ASN A 546 8.39 6.97 -28.07
CA ASN A 546 9.68 6.70 -27.43
C ASN A 546 10.85 7.25 -28.25
N ASP A 547 11.88 7.72 -27.55
CA ASP A 547 13.15 8.20 -28.08
C ASP A 547 14.21 7.11 -27.81
N ILE A 548 14.61 6.38 -28.86
CA ILE A 548 15.36 5.11 -28.76
C ILE A 548 16.68 5.20 -29.55
N HIS A 549 17.80 5.44 -28.85
CA HIS A 549 19.02 5.87 -29.53
C HIS A 549 20.39 5.51 -28.92
N ASN A 550 21.42 5.55 -29.75
CA ASN A 550 22.83 5.34 -29.40
C ASN A 550 23.15 3.98 -28.73
N HIS A 551 22.47 2.89 -29.12
CA HIS A 551 22.74 1.57 -28.57
C HIS A 551 24.03 0.92 -29.10
N GLY A 552 24.76 0.25 -28.21
CA GLY A 552 26.17 -0.11 -28.41
C GLY A 552 26.44 -1.36 -29.26
N GLY A 553 25.47 -2.25 -29.43
CA GLY A 553 25.71 -3.58 -30.02
C GLY A 553 24.56 -4.15 -30.86
N GLU A 554 23.30 -3.77 -30.61
CA GLU A 554 22.13 -4.23 -31.35
C GLU A 554 21.22 -3.06 -31.78
N ALA A 555 19.96 -3.37 -32.11
CA ALA A 555 19.00 -2.43 -32.68
C ALA A 555 18.33 -1.52 -31.64
N GLY A 556 17.62 -0.49 -32.10
CA GLY A 556 16.67 0.25 -31.28
C GLY A 556 15.58 -0.67 -30.72
N ILE A 557 14.93 -1.44 -31.59
CA ILE A 557 13.95 -2.48 -31.22
C ILE A 557 14.33 -3.81 -31.85
N ASN A 558 14.41 -4.87 -31.05
CA ASN A 558 14.67 -6.25 -31.47
C ASN A 558 13.47 -7.16 -31.15
N ILE A 559 13.03 -7.94 -32.14
CA ILE A 559 11.78 -8.71 -32.14
C ILE A 559 12.08 -10.18 -32.47
N GLY A 560 11.58 -11.12 -31.64
CA GLY A 560 11.55 -12.56 -31.94
C GLY A 560 10.26 -13.19 -31.43
N GLY A 561 9.61 -14.07 -32.22
CA GLY A 561 8.36 -14.76 -31.85
C GLY A 561 7.12 -13.88 -31.50
N ALA A 562 7.24 -12.55 -31.51
CA ALA A 562 6.18 -11.65 -31.07
C ALA A 562 4.93 -11.72 -31.97
N SER A 563 3.76 -11.52 -31.36
CA SER A 563 2.46 -11.66 -32.03
C SER A 563 1.51 -10.51 -31.70
N ASN A 564 0.83 -9.99 -32.74
CA ASN A 564 -0.08 -8.83 -32.73
C ASN A 564 0.56 -7.48 -32.34
N LEU A 565 1.89 -7.37 -32.45
CA LEU A 565 2.66 -6.21 -32.01
C LEU A 565 2.41 -4.97 -32.88
N ALA A 566 2.13 -3.81 -32.26
CA ALA A 566 2.16 -2.52 -32.91
C ALA A 566 3.29 -1.64 -32.36
N ILE A 567 4.10 -1.10 -33.28
CA ILE A 567 5.18 -0.16 -33.05
C ILE A 567 4.82 1.09 -33.85
N GLY A 568 4.40 2.16 -33.20
CA GLY A 568 3.88 3.30 -33.93
C GLY A 568 3.61 4.53 -33.11
N ASP A 569 2.80 5.43 -33.66
CA ASP A 569 2.44 6.70 -33.03
C ASP A 569 3.71 7.46 -32.54
N ASN A 570 4.59 7.84 -33.48
CA ASN A 570 5.76 8.70 -33.31
C ASN A 570 6.92 8.19 -32.42
N ASN A 571 7.42 6.96 -32.62
CA ASN A 571 8.75 6.64 -32.06
C ASN A 571 9.87 7.24 -32.92
N ASP A 572 10.87 7.84 -32.28
CA ASP A 572 12.13 8.28 -32.88
C ASP A 572 13.20 7.21 -32.62
N ILE A 573 13.71 6.54 -33.66
CA ILE A 573 14.58 5.36 -33.54
C ILE A 573 15.86 5.55 -34.36
N TYR A 574 16.94 6.01 -33.71
CA TYR A 574 18.11 6.54 -34.42
C TYR A 574 19.48 6.23 -33.83
N SER A 575 20.51 6.26 -34.69
CA SER A 575 21.92 6.09 -34.32
C SER A 575 22.26 4.78 -33.58
N ASN A 576 21.47 3.72 -33.80
CA ASN A 576 21.70 2.38 -33.26
C ASN A 576 22.47 1.50 -34.27
N TYR A 577 22.55 0.18 -34.03
CA TYR A 577 22.93 -0.76 -35.09
C TYR A 577 21.88 -0.73 -36.20
N ALA A 578 20.70 -1.33 -35.99
CA ALA A 578 19.53 -1.16 -36.84
C ALA A 578 18.45 -0.34 -36.10
N GLY A 579 17.48 0.22 -36.80
CA GLY A 579 16.33 0.84 -36.14
C GLY A 579 15.44 -0.24 -35.49
N ILE A 580 14.78 -1.04 -36.32
CA ILE A 580 13.97 -2.20 -35.93
C ILE A 580 14.54 -3.46 -36.59
N VAL A 581 14.67 -4.56 -35.85
CA VAL A 581 15.13 -5.86 -36.39
C VAL A 581 14.26 -7.02 -35.93
N PHE A 582 13.98 -7.93 -36.86
CA PHE A 582 13.41 -9.25 -36.57
C PHE A 582 14.58 -10.26 -36.49
N TYR A 583 15.01 -10.60 -35.26
CA TYR A 583 16.18 -11.44 -35.01
C TYR A 583 16.19 -12.12 -33.63
N VAL A 584 16.13 -13.45 -33.61
CA VAL A 584 16.35 -14.30 -32.44
C VAL A 584 17.84 -14.59 -32.30
N SER A 585 18.49 -13.95 -31.33
CA SER A 585 19.86 -14.31 -30.96
C SER A 585 19.91 -15.75 -30.42
N THR A 586 20.93 -16.52 -30.80
CA THR A 586 21.04 -17.97 -30.49
C THR A 586 21.16 -18.33 -29.00
N ASN A 587 21.24 -17.31 -28.14
CA ASN A 587 21.27 -17.44 -26.68
C ASN A 587 19.91 -17.13 -26.03
N SER A 588 18.93 -16.70 -26.82
CA SER A 588 17.54 -16.50 -26.39
C SER A 588 16.76 -17.80 -26.56
N LYS A 589 16.08 -18.23 -25.50
CA LYS A 589 15.26 -19.47 -25.51
C LYS A 589 13.87 -19.14 -26.05
N VAL A 590 13.71 -19.23 -27.36
CA VAL A 590 12.41 -19.23 -28.03
C VAL A 590 11.87 -20.66 -28.09
N ASP A 591 10.63 -20.87 -27.66
CA ASP A 591 10.06 -22.21 -27.48
C ASP A 591 8.98 -22.55 -28.50
N GLY A 592 9.36 -22.63 -29.78
CA GLY A 592 8.45 -23.04 -30.84
C GLY A 592 8.99 -22.76 -32.24
N ASP A 593 8.08 -22.62 -33.20
CA ASP A 593 8.38 -21.96 -34.46
C ASP A 593 8.62 -20.48 -34.15
N ALA A 594 9.89 -20.04 -34.24
CA ALA A 594 10.37 -18.76 -33.73
C ALA A 594 9.91 -17.52 -34.54
N SER A 595 9.06 -17.75 -35.53
CA SER A 595 8.56 -16.74 -36.45
C SER A 595 7.56 -15.79 -35.78
N SER A 596 7.74 -14.48 -36.00
CA SER A 596 6.76 -13.49 -35.55
C SER A 596 5.47 -13.61 -36.38
N GLN A 597 4.33 -13.29 -35.75
CA GLN A 597 3.02 -13.28 -36.41
C GLN A 597 2.69 -11.88 -36.95
N SER A 598 1.44 -11.43 -36.83
CA SER A 598 1.03 -10.08 -37.24
C SER A 598 1.83 -9.01 -36.48
N VAL A 599 2.51 -8.14 -37.21
CA VAL A 599 3.22 -6.98 -36.65
C VAL A 599 2.94 -5.74 -37.50
N THR A 600 2.64 -4.60 -36.87
CA THR A 600 2.41 -3.33 -37.54
C THR A 600 3.43 -2.29 -37.09
N ILE A 601 4.19 -1.74 -38.03
CA ILE A 601 5.15 -0.66 -37.83
C ILE A 601 4.56 0.59 -38.50
N THR A 602 4.03 1.55 -37.72
CA THR A 602 3.18 2.63 -38.25
C THR A 602 3.51 4.03 -37.70
N GLY A 603 3.90 4.99 -38.54
CA GLY A 603 4.10 6.37 -38.09
C GLY A 603 5.34 6.58 -37.21
N ASN A 604 6.48 5.98 -37.55
CA ASN A 604 7.74 6.12 -36.83
C ASN A 604 8.80 6.85 -37.68
N ASN A 605 9.73 7.54 -37.02
CA ASN A 605 10.93 8.11 -37.64
C ASN A 605 12.11 7.18 -37.38
N ILE A 606 12.68 6.57 -38.42
CA ILE A 606 13.69 5.51 -38.28
C ILE A 606 14.93 5.87 -39.08
N TYR A 607 15.91 6.51 -38.42
CA TYR A 607 16.95 7.25 -39.15
C TYR A 607 18.38 7.16 -38.61
N GLY A 608 19.37 7.41 -39.47
CA GLY A 608 20.77 7.54 -39.07
C GLY A 608 21.41 6.31 -38.41
N ASN A 609 20.78 5.12 -38.53
CA ASN A 609 21.30 3.88 -37.96
C ASN A 609 22.50 3.34 -38.77
N SER A 610 23.40 2.57 -38.16
CA SER A 610 24.63 2.06 -38.81
C SER A 610 24.42 0.79 -39.68
N TYR A 611 23.21 0.24 -39.64
CA TYR A 611 22.67 -0.81 -40.48
C TYR A 611 21.52 -0.23 -41.32
N ALA A 612 20.45 -1.01 -41.53
CA ALA A 612 19.21 -0.56 -42.15
C ALA A 612 18.24 0.04 -41.10
N GLY A 613 17.25 0.80 -41.57
CA GLY A 613 16.16 1.29 -40.72
C GLY A 613 15.32 0.14 -40.16
N ILE A 614 14.75 -0.69 -41.03
CA ILE A 614 14.04 -1.94 -40.68
C ILE A 614 14.77 -3.12 -41.33
N ALA A 615 15.03 -4.18 -40.57
CA ALA A 615 15.75 -5.37 -41.05
C ALA A 615 15.02 -6.69 -40.71
N VAL A 616 14.64 -7.45 -41.73
CA VAL A 616 14.14 -8.83 -41.59
C VAL A 616 15.30 -9.79 -41.77
N ARG A 617 15.73 -10.44 -40.67
CA ARG A 617 16.91 -11.34 -40.66
C ARG A 617 16.54 -12.80 -40.45
N ASP A 618 15.53 -13.05 -39.63
CA ASP A 618 14.98 -14.38 -39.40
C ASP A 618 13.63 -14.57 -40.11
N PRO A 619 13.13 -15.81 -40.29
CA PRO A 619 11.87 -16.06 -40.97
C PRO A 619 10.66 -15.50 -40.20
N ILE A 620 9.70 -14.93 -40.95
CA ILE A 620 8.43 -14.42 -40.42
C ILE A 620 7.29 -15.17 -41.11
N THR A 621 6.30 -15.64 -40.34
CA THR A 621 5.15 -16.42 -40.86
C THR A 621 3.85 -15.62 -40.88
N GLY A 622 3.74 -14.59 -40.04
CA GLY A 622 2.66 -13.60 -40.16
C GLY A 622 2.99 -12.49 -41.16
N VAL A 623 1.95 -11.72 -41.51
CA VAL A 623 2.08 -10.53 -42.34
C VAL A 623 2.58 -9.36 -41.47
N VAL A 624 3.67 -8.72 -41.89
CA VAL A 624 4.14 -7.46 -41.29
C VAL A 624 3.64 -6.30 -42.13
N THR A 625 2.90 -5.37 -41.52
CA THR A 625 2.52 -4.11 -42.16
C THR A 625 3.49 -3.02 -41.77
N ILE A 626 4.19 -2.43 -42.74
CA ILE A 626 5.08 -1.27 -42.56
C ILE A 626 4.40 -0.09 -43.26
N THR A 627 3.90 0.89 -42.51
CA THR A 627 3.08 1.98 -43.06
C THR A 627 3.35 3.37 -42.49
N GLN A 628 3.27 4.42 -43.32
CA GLN A 628 3.38 5.81 -42.86
C GLN A 628 4.64 6.14 -42.04
N ASN A 629 5.74 5.40 -42.20
CA ASN A 629 7.01 5.68 -41.52
C ASN A 629 7.93 6.53 -42.41
N ASP A 630 8.72 7.39 -41.75
CA ASP A 630 9.82 8.14 -42.38
C ASP A 630 11.13 7.40 -42.08
N ILE A 631 11.72 6.75 -43.09
CA ILE A 631 12.86 5.84 -42.94
C ILE A 631 14.06 6.37 -43.73
N TYR A 632 14.98 7.06 -43.06
CA TYR A 632 15.96 7.90 -43.76
C TYR A 632 17.40 7.93 -43.23
N GLN A 633 18.36 8.28 -44.09
CA GLN A 633 19.79 8.45 -43.73
C GLN A 633 20.45 7.23 -43.05
N ASN A 634 19.85 6.03 -43.14
CA ASN A 634 20.44 4.83 -42.57
C ASN A 634 21.65 4.40 -43.42
N SER A 635 22.68 3.86 -42.77
CA SER A 635 23.98 3.51 -43.40
C SER A 635 23.91 2.29 -44.33
N ARG A 636 22.75 1.62 -44.37
CA ARG A 636 22.40 0.57 -45.35
C ARG A 636 21.09 0.95 -46.02
N GLY A 637 20.13 0.03 -46.17
CA GLY A 637 18.84 0.35 -46.78
C GLY A 637 17.84 0.97 -45.81
N GLY A 638 16.71 1.45 -46.34
CA GLY A 638 15.56 1.80 -45.49
C GLY A 638 14.95 0.54 -44.89
N ILE A 639 14.49 -0.37 -45.77
CA ILE A 639 13.94 -1.69 -45.42
C ILE A 639 14.79 -2.76 -46.12
N GLY A 640 15.45 -3.62 -45.33
CA GLY A 640 16.31 -4.71 -45.83
C GLY A 640 15.76 -6.09 -45.48
N ILE A 641 15.53 -6.92 -46.49
CA ILE A 641 14.97 -8.27 -46.35
C ILE A 641 16.05 -9.32 -46.68
N GLN A 642 16.41 -10.14 -45.69
CA GLN A 642 17.41 -11.20 -45.82
C GLN A 642 16.80 -12.60 -45.87
N ASN A 643 15.58 -12.78 -45.36
CA ASN A 643 14.96 -14.07 -45.11
C ASN A 643 13.45 -14.07 -45.45
N SER A 644 12.82 -15.23 -45.34
CA SER A 644 11.42 -15.47 -45.73
C SER A 644 10.43 -14.66 -44.89
N CYS A 645 9.45 -14.00 -45.51
CA CYS A 645 8.47 -13.14 -44.84
C CYS A 645 7.29 -12.78 -45.75
N ASP A 646 6.18 -12.29 -45.20
CA ASP A 646 5.14 -11.57 -45.95
C ASP A 646 5.09 -10.11 -45.46
N LEU A 647 5.39 -9.13 -46.33
CA LEU A 647 5.40 -7.70 -45.99
C LEU A 647 4.41 -6.90 -46.83
N LEU A 648 3.51 -6.18 -46.15
CA LEU A 648 2.75 -5.07 -46.72
C LEU A 648 3.51 -3.77 -46.44
N ILE A 649 4.22 -3.24 -47.44
CA ILE A 649 4.95 -1.97 -47.33
C ILE A 649 4.12 -0.88 -48.04
N THR A 650 3.52 0.03 -47.28
CA THR A 650 2.54 0.99 -47.84
C THR A 650 2.60 2.41 -47.28
N LYS A 651 2.43 3.46 -48.08
CA LYS A 651 2.39 4.87 -47.60
C LYS A 651 3.63 5.35 -46.80
N ASN A 652 4.79 4.69 -46.87
CA ASN A 652 6.02 5.16 -46.21
C ASN A 652 6.76 6.21 -47.07
N ASP A 653 7.57 7.04 -46.42
CA ASP A 653 8.57 7.89 -47.08
C ASP A 653 9.98 7.34 -46.77
N ILE A 654 10.71 6.91 -47.80
CA ILE A 654 11.96 6.15 -47.64
C ILE A 654 13.06 6.85 -48.43
N TYR A 655 13.94 7.59 -47.76
CA TYR A 655 14.85 8.51 -48.45
C TYR A 655 16.26 8.64 -47.86
N ASP A 656 17.20 9.16 -48.66
CA ASP A 656 18.59 9.41 -48.27
C ASP A 656 19.37 8.19 -47.69
N ASN A 657 18.84 6.97 -47.80
CA ASN A 657 19.52 5.79 -47.27
C ASN A 657 20.76 5.46 -48.13
N VAL A 658 21.84 5.02 -47.49
CA VAL A 658 23.15 4.85 -48.16
C VAL A 658 23.14 3.67 -49.15
N ARG A 659 22.24 2.70 -48.96
CA ARG A 659 21.95 1.59 -49.89
C ARG A 659 20.50 1.67 -50.37
N GLY A 660 19.99 0.57 -50.96
CA GLY A 660 18.67 0.54 -51.57
C GLY A 660 17.53 0.80 -50.58
N GLY A 661 16.57 1.66 -50.97
CA GLY A 661 15.46 2.11 -50.11
C GLY A 661 14.63 0.94 -49.58
N ILE A 662 14.16 0.07 -50.47
CA ILE A 662 13.65 -1.28 -50.14
C ILE A 662 14.53 -2.29 -50.89
N HIS A 663 15.08 -3.31 -50.24
CA HIS A 663 15.93 -4.29 -50.93
C HIS A 663 15.85 -5.73 -50.40
N THR A 664 16.11 -6.71 -51.27
CA THR A 664 16.30 -8.12 -50.89
C THR A 664 17.77 -8.56 -51.04
N GLY A 665 18.40 -9.04 -49.98
CA GLY A 665 19.79 -9.54 -49.99
C GLY A 665 20.52 -9.32 -48.67
N THR A 666 21.74 -9.85 -48.54
CA THR A 666 22.61 -9.64 -47.36
C THR A 666 23.71 -8.61 -47.62
N ASP A 667 23.87 -7.66 -46.70
CA ASP A 667 24.72 -6.47 -46.87
C ASP A 667 26.24 -6.70 -46.70
N VAL A 668 26.82 -7.65 -47.43
CA VAL A 668 28.28 -7.69 -47.67
C VAL A 668 28.67 -6.75 -48.84
N ALA A 669 29.96 -6.62 -49.13
CA ALA A 669 30.47 -5.62 -50.08
C ALA A 669 29.97 -5.84 -51.53
N ASP A 670 29.98 -7.09 -51.99
CA ASP A 670 29.54 -7.46 -53.34
C ASP A 670 28.02 -7.71 -53.43
N GLY A 671 27.32 -7.67 -52.29
CA GLY A 671 25.92 -8.06 -52.15
C GLY A 671 25.77 -9.56 -52.06
N GLY A 672 25.65 -10.05 -50.83
CA GLY A 672 25.42 -11.46 -50.56
C GLY A 672 23.99 -11.82 -50.90
N GLY A 673 23.76 -13.11 -51.18
CA GLY A 673 22.44 -13.61 -51.47
C GLY A 673 21.43 -13.29 -50.36
N PHE A 674 20.17 -13.17 -50.76
CA PHE A 674 19.05 -13.48 -49.88
C PHE A 674 19.25 -14.93 -49.36
N SER A 675 19.08 -15.16 -48.05
CA SER A 675 19.39 -16.47 -47.44
C SER A 675 18.23 -17.46 -47.46
N GLY A 676 17.02 -17.00 -47.80
CA GLY A 676 15.89 -17.87 -48.15
C GLY A 676 15.94 -18.37 -49.60
N SER A 677 14.97 -19.20 -49.98
CA SER A 677 14.75 -19.59 -51.38
C SER A 677 14.08 -18.47 -52.17
N MET A 678 14.39 -18.32 -53.46
CA MET A 678 13.78 -17.30 -54.30
C MET A 678 12.25 -17.27 -54.18
N GLY A 679 11.69 -16.08 -53.98
CA GLY A 679 10.25 -15.90 -53.84
C GLY A 679 9.67 -16.19 -52.45
N SER A 680 10.47 -16.68 -51.48
CA SER A 680 10.01 -16.92 -50.10
C SER A 680 9.85 -15.64 -49.26
N ALA A 681 10.33 -14.51 -49.77
CA ALA A 681 9.85 -13.18 -49.37
C ALA A 681 8.71 -12.78 -50.31
N ILE A 682 7.51 -12.59 -49.76
CA ILE A 682 6.32 -12.07 -50.44
C ILE A 682 6.20 -10.58 -50.09
N LEU A 683 6.22 -9.70 -51.08
CA LEU A 683 6.23 -8.25 -50.89
C LEU A 683 5.06 -7.59 -51.64
N THR A 684 4.20 -6.89 -50.90
CA THR A 684 3.18 -5.99 -51.44
C THR A 684 3.62 -4.55 -51.21
N ILE A 685 4.22 -3.93 -52.22
CA ILE A 685 4.82 -2.59 -52.13
C ILE A 685 3.92 -1.59 -52.85
N ARG A 686 3.23 -0.70 -52.13
CA ARG A 686 2.28 0.25 -52.74
C ARG A 686 2.19 1.61 -52.08
N GLN A 687 1.85 2.67 -52.82
CA GLN A 687 1.67 4.02 -52.26
C GLN A 687 2.88 4.60 -51.51
N ASN A 688 4.09 4.02 -51.63
CA ASN A 688 5.28 4.56 -50.97
C ASN A 688 5.93 5.65 -51.82
N LYS A 689 6.60 6.58 -51.16
CA LYS A 689 7.64 7.41 -51.74
C LYS A 689 9.00 6.77 -51.45
N VAL A 690 9.86 6.67 -52.46
CA VAL A 690 11.19 6.07 -52.34
C VAL A 690 12.18 6.92 -53.14
N HIS A 691 13.00 7.74 -52.49
CA HIS A 691 13.82 8.73 -53.20
C HIS A 691 15.21 9.00 -52.64
N ASN A 692 16.14 9.52 -53.44
CA ASN A 692 17.53 9.82 -53.07
C ASN A 692 18.37 8.65 -52.50
N ASN A 693 17.85 7.40 -52.49
CA ASN A 693 18.52 6.25 -51.90
C ASN A 693 19.68 5.75 -52.78
N GLY A 694 20.58 4.96 -52.17
CA GLY A 694 21.75 4.40 -52.84
C GLY A 694 22.93 5.38 -52.93
N MET A 695 23.16 6.20 -51.90
CA MET A 695 24.32 7.13 -51.88
C MET A 695 25.68 6.43 -52.08
N SER A 696 25.80 5.17 -51.67
CA SER A 696 26.93 4.28 -51.98
C SER A 696 26.74 3.57 -53.33
N ASN A 697 27.77 2.91 -53.85
CA ASN A 697 27.66 2.14 -55.09
C ASN A 697 26.99 0.76 -54.82
N TYR A 698 25.79 0.79 -54.22
CA TYR A 698 25.01 -0.38 -53.81
C TYR A 698 23.51 -0.06 -53.65
N GLY A 699 22.63 -0.88 -54.26
CA GLY A 699 21.15 -0.72 -54.20
C GLY A 699 20.59 0.51 -54.94
N GLY A 700 19.27 0.54 -55.14
CA GLY A 700 18.54 1.61 -55.85
C GLY A 700 17.32 2.15 -55.07
N GLY A 701 16.20 2.38 -55.74
CA GLY A 701 14.93 2.70 -55.07
C GLY A 701 14.34 1.46 -54.41
N ILE A 702 13.63 0.65 -55.22
CA ILE A 702 13.07 -0.64 -54.85
C ILE A 702 13.87 -1.73 -55.58
N ASP A 703 14.68 -2.52 -54.86
CA ASP A 703 15.64 -3.50 -55.39
C ASP A 703 15.31 -4.91 -54.87
N VAL A 704 14.20 -5.46 -55.36
CA VAL A 704 13.52 -6.67 -54.82
C VAL A 704 13.77 -7.91 -55.67
N ARG A 705 15.06 -8.12 -55.97
CA ARG A 705 15.58 -9.20 -56.82
C ARG A 705 15.09 -10.62 -56.46
N HIS A 706 14.98 -10.94 -55.16
CA HIS A 706 14.76 -12.32 -54.68
C HIS A 706 13.36 -12.54 -54.07
N ALA A 707 12.42 -11.63 -54.32
CA ALA A 707 11.06 -11.67 -53.76
C ALA A 707 9.98 -11.94 -54.82
N SER A 708 8.83 -12.40 -54.34
CA SER A 708 7.58 -12.48 -55.08
C SER A 708 6.59 -11.39 -54.63
N GLY A 709 5.46 -11.25 -55.33
CA GLY A 709 4.39 -10.31 -54.94
C GLY A 709 4.09 -9.24 -55.98
N THR A 710 3.93 -7.98 -55.58
CA THR A 710 3.50 -6.86 -56.45
C THR A 710 4.08 -5.49 -56.06
N ILE A 711 4.27 -4.61 -57.06
CA ILE A 711 4.78 -3.24 -56.89
C ILE A 711 3.82 -2.25 -57.57
N GLN A 712 3.01 -1.51 -56.81
CA GLN A 712 1.84 -0.78 -57.36
C GLN A 712 1.64 0.63 -56.81
N ASN A 713 1.49 1.65 -57.66
CA ASN A 713 1.22 3.04 -57.24
C ASN A 713 2.32 3.66 -56.34
N ASN A 714 3.60 3.36 -56.55
CA ASN A 714 4.71 3.98 -55.81
C ASN A 714 5.32 5.15 -56.59
N LEU A 715 5.71 6.21 -55.88
CA LEU A 715 6.51 7.31 -56.39
C LEU A 715 7.99 7.04 -56.08
N VAL A 716 8.79 6.89 -57.12
CA VAL A 716 10.18 6.42 -57.02
C VAL A 716 11.08 7.37 -57.81
N TYR A 717 11.81 8.27 -57.15
CA TYR A 717 12.51 9.34 -57.84
C TYR A 717 13.92 9.64 -57.32
N ASP A 718 14.80 10.13 -58.20
CA ASP A 718 16.17 10.56 -57.90
C ASP A 718 17.05 9.56 -57.11
N ASN A 719 16.67 8.28 -57.07
CA ASN A 719 17.52 7.23 -56.51
C ASN A 719 18.76 7.06 -57.39
N ARG A 720 19.90 6.78 -56.74
CA ARG A 720 21.21 6.86 -57.39
C ARG A 720 21.54 5.67 -58.30
N ARG A 721 20.80 4.56 -58.20
CA ARG A 721 20.78 3.45 -59.18
C ARG A 721 19.36 3.24 -59.70
N GLY A 722 19.01 2.06 -60.22
CA GLY A 722 17.69 1.79 -60.78
C GLY A 722 16.54 2.16 -59.83
N GLY A 723 15.47 2.73 -60.38
CA GLY A 723 14.27 3.09 -59.60
C GLY A 723 13.58 1.83 -59.07
N ILE A 724 13.19 0.93 -59.96
CA ILE A 724 12.62 -0.39 -59.61
C ILE A 724 13.45 -1.48 -60.30
N ARG A 725 14.10 -2.34 -59.52
CA ARG A 725 14.79 -3.56 -59.95
C ARG A 725 14.13 -4.78 -59.32
N PHE A 726 13.88 -5.80 -60.12
CA PHE A 726 13.23 -7.05 -59.73
C PHE A 726 13.89 -8.21 -60.49
N GLY A 727 13.66 -9.46 -60.05
CA GLY A 727 14.21 -10.63 -60.73
C GLY A 727 13.28 -11.83 -60.76
N TRP A 728 13.64 -12.79 -61.61
CA TRP A 728 12.89 -14.01 -61.94
C TRP A 728 13.84 -14.95 -62.72
N GLN A 729 13.99 -16.21 -62.34
CA GLN A 729 15.01 -17.11 -62.93
C GLN A 729 14.44 -18.25 -63.79
N ASP A 730 13.38 -18.93 -63.36
CA ASP A 730 12.68 -19.99 -64.12
C ASP A 730 11.16 -19.72 -64.21
N GLU A 731 10.47 -20.18 -65.27
CA GLU A 731 9.01 -20.01 -65.46
C GLU A 731 8.18 -20.46 -64.24
N PHE A 732 8.66 -21.43 -63.46
CA PHE A 732 7.99 -21.97 -62.29
C PHE A 732 8.35 -21.27 -60.96
N ASP A 733 9.32 -20.34 -60.94
CA ASP A 733 9.72 -19.62 -59.73
C ASP A 733 8.69 -18.56 -59.29
N PRO A 734 8.45 -18.37 -57.97
CA PRO A 734 7.64 -17.26 -57.48
C PRO A 734 8.40 -15.93 -57.63
N HIS A 735 7.80 -14.99 -58.36
CA HIS A 735 8.40 -13.73 -58.79
C HIS A 735 7.46 -12.53 -58.58
N VAL A 736 7.93 -11.31 -58.88
CA VAL A 736 7.08 -10.10 -58.86
C VAL A 736 6.07 -10.18 -60.00
N THR A 737 4.82 -10.53 -59.69
CA THR A 737 3.77 -10.83 -60.68
C THR A 737 3.20 -9.60 -61.40
N SER A 738 3.31 -8.41 -60.82
CA SER A 738 2.75 -7.18 -61.40
C SER A 738 3.49 -5.93 -60.93
N ILE A 739 3.89 -5.10 -61.90
CA ILE A 739 4.48 -3.77 -61.68
C ILE A 739 3.59 -2.75 -62.40
N ARG A 740 2.74 -2.02 -61.67
CA ARG A 740 1.76 -1.12 -62.29
C ARG A 740 1.54 0.22 -61.60
N ASN A 741 1.11 1.21 -62.37
CA ASN A 741 0.78 2.55 -61.86
C ASN A 741 1.94 3.23 -61.10
N ASN A 742 3.21 2.85 -61.28
CA ASN A 742 4.31 3.50 -60.57
C ASN A 742 4.76 4.76 -61.32
N THR A 743 5.11 5.83 -60.60
CA THR A 743 5.77 7.03 -61.16
C THR A 743 7.26 6.92 -60.85
N VAL A 744 8.08 6.68 -61.87
CA VAL A 744 9.50 6.35 -61.75
C VAL A 744 10.33 7.39 -62.50
N VAL A 745 10.90 8.36 -61.78
CA VAL A 745 11.42 9.62 -62.35
C VAL A 745 12.87 9.92 -61.99
N SER A 746 13.69 10.40 -62.94
CA SER A 746 15.09 10.86 -62.71
C SER A 746 16.09 9.83 -62.13
N ASN A 747 15.69 8.57 -61.90
CA ASN A 747 16.54 7.57 -61.24
C ASN A 747 17.77 7.18 -62.08
N GLY A 748 18.76 6.60 -61.40
CA GLY A 748 20.00 6.12 -61.98
C GLY A 748 21.12 7.15 -62.01
N ASN A 749 21.15 8.10 -61.07
CA ASN A 749 22.08 9.24 -61.12
C ASN A 749 23.58 8.95 -60.86
N ALA A 750 23.95 7.70 -60.57
CA ALA A 750 25.34 7.24 -60.61
C ALA A 750 25.86 6.99 -62.03
N THR A 751 27.17 7.20 -62.22
CA THR A 751 27.89 6.91 -63.47
C THR A 751 28.00 5.42 -63.83
N GLU A 752 27.50 4.51 -62.99
CA GLU A 752 27.63 3.06 -63.13
C GLU A 752 26.50 2.44 -63.97
N ASN A 753 26.71 1.22 -64.48
CA ASN A 753 25.87 0.61 -65.52
C ASN A 753 24.50 0.05 -65.07
N LEU A 754 24.08 0.32 -63.82
CA LEU A 754 22.88 -0.28 -63.22
C LEU A 754 21.65 0.66 -63.14
N GLY A 755 21.77 1.90 -63.62
CA GLY A 755 20.71 2.91 -63.54
C GLY A 755 19.56 2.75 -64.56
N GLY A 756 18.44 3.43 -64.31
CA GLY A 756 17.24 3.44 -65.16
C GLY A 756 15.95 3.48 -64.32
N GLY A 757 14.80 3.45 -65.00
CA GLY A 757 13.49 3.39 -64.36
C GLY A 757 13.16 1.99 -63.83
N ILE A 758 12.41 1.21 -64.61
CA ILE A 758 12.05 -0.18 -64.30
C ILE A 758 13.01 -1.14 -65.03
N ILE A 759 13.63 -2.08 -64.30
CA ILE A 759 14.70 -2.95 -64.79
C ILE A 759 14.53 -4.40 -64.32
N TYR A 760 14.60 -5.36 -65.25
CA TYR A 760 14.69 -6.80 -64.95
C TYR A 760 16.12 -7.24 -64.67
N ASP A 761 16.28 -8.26 -63.83
CA ASP A 761 17.53 -8.95 -63.55
C ASP A 761 17.30 -10.47 -63.51
N SER A 762 18.01 -11.24 -64.35
CA SER A 762 17.93 -12.72 -64.36
C SER A 762 18.60 -13.40 -63.16
N LEU A 763 19.15 -12.63 -62.21
CA LEU A 763 19.81 -13.10 -60.99
C LEU A 763 21.12 -13.85 -61.25
N SER A 764 21.63 -13.76 -62.48
CA SER A 764 23.02 -13.98 -62.81
C SER A 764 23.91 -12.97 -62.08
N GLY A 765 24.98 -13.44 -61.44
CA GLY A 765 25.97 -12.58 -60.79
C GLY A 765 25.53 -11.92 -59.46
N ALA A 766 26.37 -10.98 -59.03
CA ALA A 766 26.27 -10.24 -57.78
C ALA A 766 25.18 -9.14 -57.84
N VAL A 767 24.81 -8.57 -56.68
CA VAL A 767 23.85 -7.44 -56.65
C VAL A 767 24.41 -6.20 -57.37
N ASN A 768 25.73 -6.06 -57.40
CA ASN A 768 26.43 -4.98 -58.10
C ASN A 768 26.69 -5.23 -59.59
N ASP A 769 26.42 -6.44 -60.10
CA ASP A 769 26.64 -6.73 -61.51
C ASP A 769 25.57 -6.05 -62.38
N SER A 770 25.94 -5.79 -63.64
CA SER A 770 25.04 -5.20 -64.63
C SER A 770 23.86 -6.15 -64.87
N PRO A 771 22.59 -5.71 -64.71
CA PRO A 771 21.44 -6.55 -65.02
C PRO A 771 21.54 -7.11 -66.43
N GLU A 772 21.14 -8.38 -66.60
CA GLU A 772 21.17 -9.10 -67.87
C GLU A 772 20.06 -10.16 -67.96
N GLY A 773 19.83 -10.69 -69.17
CA GLY A 773 19.03 -11.90 -69.43
C GLY A 773 17.73 -11.70 -70.21
N ILE A 774 16.83 -12.67 -70.11
CA ILE A 774 15.46 -12.63 -70.66
C ILE A 774 14.51 -13.09 -69.54
N PRO A 775 13.35 -12.47 -69.31
CA PRO A 775 12.33 -12.99 -68.42
C PRO A 775 11.85 -14.37 -68.92
N PRO A 776 11.77 -15.40 -68.06
CA PRO A 776 11.36 -16.74 -68.47
C PRO A 776 9.99 -16.77 -69.17
N GLY A 777 9.03 -15.97 -68.69
CA GLY A 777 7.70 -15.88 -69.27
C GLY A 777 7.07 -14.49 -69.17
N LYS A 778 5.74 -14.47 -69.19
CA LYS A 778 4.92 -13.24 -69.26
C LYS A 778 4.81 -12.48 -67.95
N LEU A 779 5.59 -11.40 -67.87
CA LEU A 779 5.52 -10.37 -66.85
C LEU A 779 4.53 -9.25 -67.23
N PHE A 780 3.77 -8.75 -66.26
CA PHE A 780 2.83 -7.65 -66.43
C PHE A 780 3.42 -6.31 -65.92
N ILE A 781 3.95 -5.49 -66.84
CA ILE A 781 4.40 -4.11 -66.55
C ILE A 781 3.44 -3.13 -67.26
N ARG A 782 2.55 -2.44 -66.51
CA ARG A 782 1.47 -1.63 -67.12
C ARG A 782 1.16 -0.32 -66.41
N ASN A 783 0.62 0.66 -67.14
CA ASN A 783 0.16 1.96 -66.58
C ASN A 783 1.24 2.76 -65.82
N ASN A 784 2.53 2.44 -66.00
CA ASN A 784 3.62 3.13 -65.30
C ASN A 784 4.03 4.41 -66.05
N ILE A 785 4.49 5.42 -65.32
CA ILE A 785 5.11 6.62 -65.88
C ILE A 785 6.62 6.54 -65.60
N CYS A 786 7.42 6.35 -66.64
CA CYS A 786 8.88 6.32 -66.54
C CYS A 786 9.47 7.52 -67.28
N ALA A 787 10.00 8.52 -66.55
CA ALA A 787 10.44 9.78 -67.15
C ALA A 787 11.81 10.27 -66.64
N TYR A 788 12.61 10.88 -67.50
CA TYR A 788 13.90 11.53 -67.19
C TYR A 788 14.97 10.63 -66.53
N ASN A 789 14.75 9.31 -66.36
CA ASN A 789 15.72 8.41 -65.76
C ASN A 789 17.00 8.36 -66.64
N GLN A 790 18.18 8.32 -66.03
CA GLN A 790 19.45 8.58 -66.73
C GLN A 790 19.88 7.52 -67.75
N ARG A 791 19.09 6.45 -67.94
CA ARG A 791 19.39 5.35 -68.88
C ARG A 791 18.13 5.00 -69.66
N ALA A 792 17.58 3.80 -69.44
CA ALA A 792 16.26 3.41 -69.94
C ALA A 792 15.16 3.82 -68.96
N GLY A 793 13.94 4.02 -69.46
CA GLY A 793 12.75 4.12 -68.64
C GLY A 793 12.22 2.75 -68.24
N LEU A 794 12.24 1.78 -69.17
CA LEU A 794 11.78 0.40 -68.94
C LEU A 794 12.66 -0.57 -69.74
N ARG A 795 13.55 -1.31 -69.08
CA ARG A 795 14.52 -2.27 -69.69
C ARG A 795 14.37 -3.64 -69.03
N ALA A 796 13.45 -4.44 -69.55
CA ALA A 796 13.10 -5.74 -68.96
C ALA A 796 13.43 -6.98 -69.83
N CYS A 797 13.97 -6.81 -71.03
CA CYS A 797 14.62 -7.88 -71.81
C CYS A 797 15.88 -7.33 -72.50
N PHE A 798 16.91 -8.16 -72.62
CA PHE A 798 18.27 -7.75 -73.03
C PHE A 798 18.68 -8.37 -74.38
N THR A 799 17.73 -8.96 -75.14
CA THR A 799 17.99 -9.57 -76.46
C THR A 799 17.03 -9.03 -77.53
N ASN A 800 17.25 -9.44 -78.78
CA ASN A 800 16.40 -9.08 -79.93
C ASN A 800 15.12 -9.94 -80.05
N THR A 801 14.81 -10.76 -79.04
CA THR A 801 13.64 -11.65 -79.08
C THR A 801 12.41 -10.90 -78.60
N GLN A 802 11.53 -10.49 -79.53
CA GLN A 802 10.20 -10.00 -79.18
C GLN A 802 9.41 -11.08 -78.40
N GLY A 803 8.68 -10.66 -77.36
CA GLY A 803 7.44 -11.35 -76.96
C GLY A 803 7.44 -12.23 -75.72
N SER A 804 8.47 -12.24 -74.86
CA SER A 804 8.31 -12.82 -73.51
C SER A 804 7.50 -11.92 -72.58
N GLU A 805 7.52 -10.59 -72.76
CA GLU A 805 6.91 -9.62 -71.82
C GLU A 805 5.55 -9.05 -72.28
N GLU A 806 4.60 -8.88 -71.35
CA GLU A 806 3.38 -8.09 -71.56
C GLU A 806 3.52 -6.68 -70.95
N ARG A 807 4.26 -5.83 -71.66
CA ARG A 807 4.25 -4.37 -71.47
C ARG A 807 3.02 -3.78 -72.16
N ASP A 808 2.25 -2.97 -71.46
CA ASP A 808 1.04 -2.35 -72.01
C ASP A 808 0.74 -0.99 -71.33
N TYR A 809 0.36 0.04 -72.09
CA TYR A 809 0.04 1.39 -71.60
C TYR A 809 1.08 2.00 -70.63
N ASN A 810 2.38 1.92 -70.92
CA ASN A 810 3.42 2.63 -70.14
C ASN A 810 3.82 3.95 -70.83
N LEU A 811 3.94 5.04 -70.07
CA LEU A 811 4.39 6.33 -70.59
C LEU A 811 5.90 6.47 -70.39
N LEU A 812 6.58 6.85 -71.47
CA LEU A 812 8.03 6.93 -71.54
C LEU A 812 8.47 8.30 -72.06
N TYR A 813 9.22 9.06 -71.26
CA TYR A 813 9.73 10.38 -71.66
C TYR A 813 11.17 10.67 -71.26
N SER A 814 11.97 11.17 -72.21
CA SER A 814 13.33 11.69 -71.98
C SER A 814 14.32 10.74 -71.28
N ASN A 815 14.05 9.42 -71.27
CA ASN A 815 14.99 8.42 -70.75
C ASN A 815 16.02 8.09 -71.84
N CYS A 816 17.06 8.93 -71.97
CA CYS A 816 17.97 8.94 -73.13
C CYS A 816 19.45 9.18 -72.77
N GLY A 817 19.96 8.52 -71.72
CA GLY A 817 21.39 8.57 -71.35
C GLY A 817 22.17 7.28 -71.61
N TRP A 818 21.61 6.32 -72.36
CA TRP A 818 22.31 5.07 -72.67
C TRP A 818 23.30 5.26 -73.84
N ASN A 819 24.57 5.48 -73.49
CA ASN A 819 25.66 5.68 -74.44
C ASN A 819 26.41 4.37 -74.82
N GLY A 820 25.86 3.20 -74.46
CA GLY A 820 26.45 1.89 -74.78
C GLY A 820 25.94 1.29 -76.08
N THR A 821 26.62 0.28 -76.60
CA THR A 821 26.10 -0.59 -77.68
C THR A 821 24.76 -1.21 -77.25
N PRO A 822 23.76 -1.37 -78.13
CA PRO A 822 22.53 -2.11 -77.80
C PRO A 822 22.80 -3.60 -77.55
N ASP A 823 22.36 -4.13 -76.40
CA ASP A 823 22.61 -5.52 -76.00
C ASP A 823 21.94 -6.54 -76.94
N CYS A 824 20.82 -6.16 -77.55
CA CYS A 824 20.12 -6.91 -78.59
C CYS A 824 20.89 -7.06 -79.93
N GLY A 825 22.18 -6.71 -79.99
CA GLY A 825 23.07 -7.08 -81.10
C GLY A 825 22.82 -6.36 -82.43
N TRP A 826 21.97 -5.33 -82.44
CA TRP A 826 21.78 -4.48 -83.60
C TRP A 826 23.09 -3.72 -83.92
N PRO A 827 23.42 -3.50 -85.20
CA PRO A 827 24.59 -2.70 -85.56
C PRO A 827 24.47 -1.29 -84.96
N ASN A 828 25.61 -0.69 -84.62
CA ASN A 828 25.70 0.57 -83.87
C ASN A 828 25.17 1.76 -84.70
N LEU A 829 23.85 1.89 -84.71
CA LEU A 829 23.06 2.86 -85.46
C LEU A 829 22.66 4.03 -84.56
N ASN A 830 22.65 5.23 -85.12
CA ASN A 830 22.45 6.50 -84.42
C ASN A 830 21.16 6.50 -83.57
N MET A 831 21.29 6.22 -82.27
CA MET A 831 20.16 5.90 -81.38
C MET A 831 19.32 7.14 -81.07
N GLN A 832 18.21 7.31 -81.80
CA GLN A 832 17.17 8.28 -81.44
C GLN A 832 16.63 7.98 -80.03
N CYS A 833 16.26 9.03 -79.29
CA CYS A 833 15.72 8.97 -77.92
C CYS A 833 14.70 7.83 -77.72
N ALA A 834 13.78 7.65 -78.68
CA ALA A 834 12.73 6.61 -78.66
C ALA A 834 13.27 5.20 -78.38
N ASN A 835 14.39 4.80 -78.99
CA ASN A 835 14.96 3.46 -78.78
C ASN A 835 15.68 3.36 -77.43
N GLN A 836 16.29 4.45 -76.94
CA GLN A 836 16.98 4.47 -75.64
C GLN A 836 16.00 4.33 -74.47
N GLN A 837 14.74 4.73 -74.64
CA GLN A 837 13.71 4.62 -73.60
C GLN A 837 13.48 3.18 -73.14
N TYR A 838 13.71 2.19 -74.02
CA TYR A 838 13.66 0.76 -73.70
C TYR A 838 15.04 0.12 -73.46
N GLY A 839 16.12 0.90 -73.38
CA GLY A 839 17.50 0.39 -73.31
C GLY A 839 18.07 -0.08 -74.65
N GLY A 840 17.43 0.28 -75.77
CA GLY A 840 17.87 -0.05 -77.13
C GLY A 840 17.04 -1.11 -77.85
N CYS A 841 16.14 -1.81 -77.16
CA CYS A 841 15.41 -2.98 -77.65
C CYS A 841 13.90 -2.79 -77.37
N GLY A 842 13.07 -2.66 -78.41
CA GLY A 842 11.63 -2.32 -78.28
C GLY A 842 11.01 -1.49 -79.43
N ALA A 843 11.77 -1.27 -80.52
CA ALA A 843 11.26 -0.76 -81.78
C ALA A 843 12.06 -1.34 -82.95
N HIS A 844 11.37 -1.72 -84.03
CA HIS A 844 12.00 -2.19 -85.27
C HIS A 844 11.82 -1.18 -86.41
N TRP A 845 12.68 -1.29 -87.42
CA TRP A 845 12.53 -0.56 -88.68
C TRP A 845 11.86 -1.45 -89.72
N GLU A 846 10.73 -1.01 -90.25
CA GLU A 846 10.27 -1.47 -91.57
C GLU A 846 11.25 -1.00 -92.67
N TYR A 847 11.02 -1.44 -93.91
CA TYR A 847 11.90 -1.16 -95.06
C TYR A 847 11.96 0.32 -95.51
N ASP A 848 11.31 1.26 -94.80
CA ASP A 848 11.49 2.72 -94.95
C ASP A 848 12.22 3.30 -93.73
N PRO A 849 13.47 3.79 -93.86
CA PRO A 849 14.26 4.34 -92.75
C PRO A 849 13.74 5.66 -92.18
N ARG A 850 12.54 6.11 -92.57
CA ARG A 850 11.83 7.26 -91.97
C ARG A 850 10.70 6.85 -91.02
N ARG A 851 10.40 5.55 -90.87
CA ARG A 851 9.27 5.04 -90.07
C ARG A 851 9.76 4.11 -88.96
N VAL A 852 9.78 4.61 -87.72
CA VAL A 852 9.97 3.79 -86.53
C VAL A 852 8.63 3.14 -86.19
N VAL A 853 8.61 1.82 -85.98
CA VAL A 853 7.46 1.08 -85.47
C VAL A 853 7.80 0.61 -84.06
N LEU A 854 6.99 0.99 -83.07
CA LEU A 854 7.13 0.50 -81.69
C LEU A 854 6.69 -0.98 -81.67
N ASP A 855 7.43 -1.81 -80.94
CA ASP A 855 7.05 -3.23 -80.75
C ASP A 855 5.80 -3.35 -79.85
N TYR A 856 5.53 -2.32 -79.04
CA TYR A 856 4.42 -2.20 -78.11
C TYR A 856 3.56 -0.99 -78.52
N PRO A 857 2.40 -1.18 -79.19
CA PRO A 857 1.67 -0.10 -79.85
C PRO A 857 0.86 0.80 -78.90
N ASN A 858 0.69 0.39 -77.64
CA ASN A 858 -0.08 1.10 -76.61
C ASN A 858 0.80 1.93 -75.65
N ASP A 859 2.13 1.74 -75.68
CA ASP A 859 3.07 2.53 -74.86
C ASP A 859 3.19 3.98 -75.40
N ILE A 860 3.22 4.96 -74.50
CA ILE A 860 2.99 6.38 -74.79
C ILE A 860 4.31 7.16 -74.76
N MET A 861 4.79 7.56 -75.94
CA MET A 861 6.05 8.29 -76.13
C MET A 861 5.86 9.82 -76.07
N ALA A 862 5.40 10.35 -74.93
CA ALA A 862 5.06 11.77 -74.76
C ALA A 862 5.44 12.32 -73.37
N ASN A 863 5.51 13.65 -73.21
CA ASN A 863 5.83 14.28 -71.92
C ASN A 863 4.66 14.07 -70.93
N PRO A 864 4.89 13.59 -69.69
CA PRO A 864 3.81 13.37 -68.71
C PRO A 864 3.13 14.66 -68.22
N LEU A 865 3.71 15.85 -68.49
CA LEU A 865 3.21 17.15 -68.01
C LEU A 865 3.00 17.17 -66.48
N PHE A 866 4.03 16.77 -65.71
CA PHE A 866 4.02 16.90 -64.25
C PHE A 866 3.85 18.35 -63.80
N ARG A 867 3.17 18.60 -62.68
CA ARG A 867 2.85 19.96 -62.22
C ARG A 867 4.08 20.76 -61.84
N ASN A 868 4.97 20.25 -60.97
CA ASN A 868 6.23 20.93 -60.66
C ASN A 868 7.33 19.99 -60.12
N MET A 869 8.09 19.37 -61.03
CA MET A 869 9.26 18.54 -60.72
C MET A 869 10.38 19.24 -59.92
N SER A 870 10.37 20.58 -59.78
CA SER A 870 11.41 21.29 -58.99
C SER A 870 11.14 21.34 -57.49
N VAL A 871 10.00 20.77 -57.05
CA VAL A 871 9.59 20.62 -55.64
C VAL A 871 8.98 19.23 -55.41
N ASP A 872 9.36 18.26 -56.23
CA ASP A 872 8.91 16.86 -56.19
C ASP A 872 7.38 16.66 -56.38
N ASP A 873 6.70 17.65 -56.96
CA ASP A 873 5.29 17.57 -57.37
C ASP A 873 5.18 16.91 -58.76
N TYR A 874 4.94 15.60 -58.72
CA TYR A 874 4.72 14.74 -59.88
C TYR A 874 3.22 14.44 -60.15
N GLU A 875 2.29 15.24 -59.64
CA GLU A 875 0.90 15.19 -60.08
C GLU A 875 0.78 15.60 -61.57
N LEU A 876 -0.24 15.10 -62.28
CA LEU A 876 -0.43 15.40 -63.70
C LEU A 876 -1.13 16.76 -63.90
N GLN A 877 -0.70 17.52 -64.91
CA GLN A 877 -1.45 18.69 -65.41
C GLN A 877 -2.56 18.24 -66.37
N THR A 878 -3.68 18.96 -66.37
CA THR A 878 -4.79 18.73 -67.33
C THR A 878 -4.32 18.81 -68.78
N GLY A 879 -4.72 17.84 -69.60
CA GLY A 879 -4.19 17.61 -70.93
C GLY A 879 -2.92 16.74 -70.96
N SER A 880 -2.59 16.06 -69.84
CA SER A 880 -1.51 15.09 -69.81
C SER A 880 -1.83 13.90 -70.71
N PRO A 881 -0.88 13.39 -71.51
CA PRO A 881 -1.05 12.14 -72.25
C PRO A 881 -1.05 10.88 -71.36
N ALA A 882 -0.94 11.03 -70.04
CA ALA A 882 -1.21 9.99 -69.04
C ALA A 882 -2.60 10.11 -68.36
N GLU A 883 -3.35 11.19 -68.64
CA GLU A 883 -4.71 11.42 -68.13
C GLU A 883 -5.70 10.48 -68.83
N LEU A 884 -6.45 9.68 -68.06
CA LEU A 884 -7.41 8.66 -68.51
C LEU A 884 -6.84 7.61 -69.51
N ALA A 885 -5.52 7.40 -69.51
CA ALA A 885 -4.80 6.66 -70.54
C ALA A 885 -4.38 5.22 -70.18
N GLY A 886 -4.64 4.76 -68.96
CA GLY A 886 -4.33 3.38 -68.51
C GLY A 886 -5.31 2.31 -69.03
N ASP A 887 -4.98 1.03 -68.78
CA ASP A 887 -5.73 -0.13 -69.31
C ASP A 887 -7.20 -0.27 -68.84
N ASP A 888 -7.61 0.50 -67.81
CA ASP A 888 -9.00 0.63 -67.36
C ASP A 888 -9.61 2.03 -67.57
N GLY A 889 -8.94 2.92 -68.31
CA GLY A 889 -9.38 4.29 -68.60
C GLY A 889 -9.19 5.27 -67.44
N LYS A 890 -8.35 4.95 -66.45
CA LYS A 890 -7.90 5.89 -65.40
C LYS A 890 -6.57 6.55 -65.75
N ASP A 891 -6.21 7.55 -64.97
CA ASP A 891 -4.90 8.19 -64.99
C ASP A 891 -3.80 7.18 -64.64
N MET A 892 -2.61 7.41 -65.20
CA MET A 892 -1.43 6.57 -64.98
C MET A 892 -0.51 7.09 -63.84
N GLY A 893 0.38 6.23 -63.35
CA GLY A 893 1.36 6.62 -62.32
C GLY A 893 0.80 6.71 -60.89
N ALA A 894 1.65 7.10 -59.93
CA ALA A 894 1.38 6.92 -58.50
C ALA A 894 0.27 7.84 -57.93
N TYR A 895 -0.09 8.88 -58.66
CA TYR A 895 -1.21 9.79 -58.38
C TYR A 895 -2.47 9.42 -59.18
N GLY A 896 -2.43 8.34 -59.99
CA GLY A 896 -3.50 7.91 -60.88
C GLY A 896 -3.84 6.43 -60.74
N GLY A 897 -5.09 6.12 -60.41
CA GLY A 897 -5.58 4.74 -60.38
C GLY A 897 -6.42 4.38 -59.16
N THR A 898 -6.38 3.12 -58.75
CA THR A 898 -7.24 2.57 -57.69
C THR A 898 -6.72 2.87 -56.27
N TYR A 899 -5.44 3.21 -56.10
CA TYR A 899 -4.82 3.52 -54.81
C TYR A 899 -3.79 4.66 -54.96
N PRO A 900 -4.20 5.93 -55.11
CA PRO A 900 -3.29 7.08 -55.20
C PRO A 900 -2.49 7.29 -53.89
N ILE A 901 -1.39 8.05 -53.94
CA ILE A 901 -0.49 8.24 -52.78
C ILE A 901 -1.11 9.08 -51.64
N ASP A 902 -1.94 10.06 -51.97
CA ASP A 902 -2.70 10.96 -51.08
C ASP A 902 -3.26 10.28 -49.80
#